data_AF-A0A812XLQ4-F1
#
_entry.id   AF-A0A812XLQ4-F1
#
_cell.length_a   1.000
_cell.length_b   1.000
_cell.length_c   1.000
_cell.angle_alpha   90.00
_cell.angle_beta   90.00
_cell.angle_gamma   90.00
#
_symmetry.space_group_name_H-M   'P 1'
#
loop_
_entity.id
_entity.type
_entity.pdbx_description
1 polymer ?
#
loop_
_entity_poly.entity_id
_entity_poly.type
_entity_poly.pdbx_seq_one_letter_code
_entity_poly.pdbx_strand_id
1 'polypeptide(L)'
;MEATRDGKIQDGRIALSTALWDTSLEMPGRQDATEVDARDANTPDKWIKRHPDMLRNTGMHPFNSEPPLKNLQAAGWITPPALYVVRNHGAVPQLSWSEHRLKITGVPKPVDLSMEQIASGEWGTIVSIPVTFICAGNRRKEQNLTKKTVGFDWGAGAVGNSVWTGVRLCDLLAAVGITRPSKEHRFVHFEGPLGELPQGKTGSYGTSIDLGWALDRERDVLLAFKQNGELLTPDHGFPLRTLLPGCIGGRMIKWLSSMWVSDKPSENHYHYFDNRVLPPHVDADLAYAEGWWYKPEYIINHMNINSAMFEPRHNSFVEEKNLPKTIKVSGYAYTGGGHKIIRAEISLDSGKSWEITELQRPEDEIAEARGTDKHWCWAWWETEVDMSRLLDSACEEICCRAWDSNQNCQPVQLTWTVMGMLNNPIYRIKIHREGSRMWFEHPTQGSMPGGWMTDQAGQFNESFAVEATPGKTGVAPLRPVAAVWKGAKIDSVSAAGASSTSQAAATRPTKAGKLVQSTEEWLAGISMEEVKKHDNESSCWFVVKGNVYDGTPYLQDHPGGASSILLAGGLEATEDFEAVHSTRAWEMLKDYYMGPLKAASTEAQAALILPSFGRVMLSLLATPLWGLRALFTPFGGLRALLKPFRSPAPFLNPRESQQLELSEKIVVSHDTRIFRFKLPSPSMTLGLPTGMHMTLKAKVNGKPVMRAYTPMTDDSTKGHVDLLVKVYFKGVHPSFPDGGKMSQHLDSMKIGDSIDVKGPIGEFVYKGKGQCLVNGKPRFVSEMSMIAGGTGITPCYQVLAAILRDPEDKTTVRLLFANRTPDDILARDVLEELAAKHPDRFMLSFTVDKVPSQDENVSPSDEKNSKSAWKGHVGFVTPAMTKASLFPASEDTVCLMCGPPVMLEKACVPALQSMGYKDSNIFSF
;
A
#
# COMPACT_ATOMS: atom_id res chain seq x y z
N MET A 1 -1.82 14.99 -52.62
CA MET A 1 -2.99 14.11 -52.42
C MET A 1 -2.62 12.91 -51.53
N GLU A 2 -2.02 13.15 -50.36
CA GLU A 2 -1.24 12.13 -49.62
C GLU A 2 -1.90 11.55 -48.35
N ALA A 3 -2.98 12.17 -47.84
CA ALA A 3 -3.52 11.89 -46.49
C ALA A 3 -4.26 10.55 -46.33
N THR A 4 -3.99 9.55 -47.17
CA THR A 4 -4.89 8.40 -47.39
C THR A 4 -4.27 7.02 -47.17
N ARG A 5 -2.96 6.90 -46.86
CA ARG A 5 -2.30 5.60 -46.61
C ARG A 5 -1.99 5.33 -45.14
N ASP A 6 -1.55 6.34 -44.39
CA ASP A 6 -0.88 6.13 -43.11
C ASP A 6 -1.81 5.49 -42.07
N GLY A 7 -1.33 4.44 -41.39
CA GLY A 7 -2.13 3.68 -40.42
C GLY A 7 -3.18 2.76 -41.03
N LYS A 8 -3.27 2.62 -42.36
CA LYS A 8 -4.04 1.54 -42.99
C LYS A 8 -3.22 0.26 -43.03
N ILE A 9 -3.92 -0.86 -42.86
CA ILE A 9 -3.37 -2.20 -43.07
C ILE A 9 -3.73 -2.66 -44.48
N GLN A 10 -2.73 -3.13 -45.22
CA GLN A 10 -2.87 -3.82 -46.50
C GLN A 10 -1.95 -5.05 -46.47
N ASP A 11 -2.44 -6.19 -46.96
CA ASP A 11 -1.67 -7.44 -47.09
C ASP A 11 -0.93 -7.84 -45.79
N GLY A 12 -1.58 -7.62 -44.64
CA GLY A 12 -1.05 -7.90 -43.30
C GLY A 12 -0.08 -6.84 -42.74
N ARG A 13 0.25 -5.79 -43.49
CA ARG A 13 1.22 -4.75 -43.11
C ARG A 13 0.56 -3.39 -42.93
N ILE A 14 0.96 -2.64 -41.90
CA ILE A 14 0.51 -1.25 -41.67
C ILE A 14 1.49 -0.25 -42.29
N ALA A 15 0.97 0.73 -43.03
CA ALA A 15 1.78 1.81 -43.60
C ALA A 15 2.15 2.88 -42.56
N LEU A 16 3.40 3.37 -42.59
CA LEU A 16 3.94 4.34 -41.64
C LEU A 16 4.16 5.73 -42.25
N SER A 17 4.12 6.75 -41.38
CA SER A 17 4.37 8.15 -41.76
C SER A 17 5.86 8.43 -41.90
N THR A 18 6.42 8.04 -43.04
CA THR A 18 7.83 8.28 -43.42
C THR A 18 7.91 8.92 -44.81
N ALA A 19 9.09 9.42 -45.19
CA ALA A 19 9.32 10.01 -46.51
C ALA A 19 9.37 8.94 -47.62
N LEU A 20 9.75 7.71 -47.28
CA LEU A 20 9.67 6.57 -48.18
C LEU A 20 8.22 6.03 -48.23
N TRP A 21 7.87 5.31 -49.30
CA TRP A 21 6.46 5.01 -49.62
C TRP A 21 6.04 3.57 -49.32
N ASP A 22 7.02 2.70 -49.13
CA ASP A 22 6.98 1.26 -48.90
C ASP A 22 7.19 0.89 -47.42
N THR A 23 7.69 1.83 -46.60
CA THR A 23 7.96 1.60 -45.17
C THR A 23 6.70 1.20 -44.40
N SER A 24 6.69 -0.06 -43.99
CA SER A 24 5.52 -0.72 -43.43
C SER A 24 5.93 -1.81 -42.44
N LEU A 25 5.11 -2.06 -41.42
CA LEU A 25 5.33 -3.10 -40.41
C LEU A 25 4.30 -4.20 -40.52
N GLU A 26 4.72 -5.45 -40.38
CA GLU A 26 3.81 -6.60 -40.26
C GLU A 26 3.01 -6.51 -38.95
N MET A 27 1.70 -6.75 -39.02
CA MET A 27 0.79 -6.67 -37.88
C MET A 27 0.45 -8.06 -37.32
N PRO A 28 0.46 -8.24 -35.99
CA PRO A 28 0.00 -9.48 -35.36
C PRO A 28 -1.51 -9.65 -35.57
N GLY A 29 -1.98 -10.89 -35.50
CA GLY A 29 -3.41 -11.16 -35.33
C GLY A 29 -3.94 -10.47 -34.07
N ARG A 30 -5.14 -9.88 -34.15
CA ARG A 30 -5.71 -8.99 -33.11
C ARG A 30 -5.81 -9.62 -31.71
N GLN A 31 -6.04 -10.94 -31.64
CA GLN A 31 -6.18 -11.72 -30.39
C GLN A 31 -7.26 -11.17 -29.43
N ASP A 32 -8.28 -10.48 -29.95
CA ASP A 32 -9.38 -9.94 -29.14
C ASP A 32 -10.21 -11.07 -28.51
N ALA A 33 -10.61 -10.89 -27.26
CA ALA A 33 -11.48 -11.84 -26.57
C ALA A 33 -12.92 -11.79 -27.14
N THR A 34 -13.51 -12.95 -27.39
CA THR A 34 -14.87 -13.09 -27.93
C THR A 34 -15.96 -12.73 -26.93
N GLU A 35 -15.70 -12.91 -25.64
CA GLU A 35 -16.64 -12.75 -24.52
C GLU A 35 -16.04 -11.88 -23.40
N VAL A 36 -16.87 -11.51 -22.42
CA VAL A 36 -16.40 -10.84 -21.19
C VAL A 36 -15.90 -11.91 -20.21
N ASP A 37 -14.71 -11.71 -19.65
CA ASP A 37 -14.15 -12.58 -18.63
C ASP A 37 -15.04 -12.60 -17.38
N ALA A 38 -15.36 -13.80 -16.86
CA ALA A 38 -16.20 -13.96 -15.67
C ALA A 38 -15.68 -13.20 -14.44
N ARG A 39 -14.37 -12.89 -14.39
CA ARG A 39 -13.73 -12.07 -13.35
C ARG A 39 -14.14 -10.59 -13.41
N ASP A 40 -14.59 -10.09 -14.56
CA ASP A 40 -15.07 -8.70 -14.73
C ASP A 40 -16.57 -8.55 -14.48
N ALA A 41 -17.36 -9.64 -14.50
CA ALA A 41 -18.83 -9.60 -14.51
C ALA A 41 -19.49 -8.79 -13.36
N ASN A 42 -18.83 -8.76 -12.18
CA ASN A 42 -19.28 -8.02 -10.99
C ASN A 42 -18.53 -6.68 -10.77
N THR A 43 -17.89 -6.14 -11.82
CA THR A 43 -17.13 -4.88 -11.78
C THR A 43 -17.84 -3.78 -12.60
N PRO A 44 -17.45 -2.50 -12.46
CA PRO A 44 -17.87 -1.44 -13.38
C PRO A 44 -17.48 -1.72 -14.85
N ASP A 45 -16.38 -2.46 -15.06
CA ASP A 45 -15.80 -2.75 -16.36
C ASP A 45 -16.46 -3.97 -17.07
N LYS A 46 -17.56 -4.53 -16.54
CA LYS A 46 -18.25 -5.76 -17.00
C LYS A 46 -18.76 -5.77 -18.45
N TRP A 47 -18.51 -4.72 -19.21
CA TRP A 47 -18.84 -4.56 -20.63
C TRP A 47 -17.61 -4.73 -21.54
N ILE A 48 -16.40 -4.81 -20.97
CA ILE A 48 -15.13 -4.87 -21.69
C ILE A 48 -14.67 -6.31 -21.81
N LYS A 49 -14.28 -6.69 -23.03
CA LYS A 49 -13.71 -8.01 -23.34
C LYS A 49 -12.19 -7.94 -23.19
N ARG A 50 -11.62 -8.76 -22.32
CA ARG A 50 -10.20 -8.77 -21.92
C ARG A 50 -9.61 -10.16 -22.17
N HIS A 51 -8.38 -10.24 -22.70
CA HIS A 51 -7.75 -11.52 -23.01
C HIS A 51 -7.51 -12.35 -21.72
N PRO A 52 -7.93 -13.64 -21.66
CA PRO A 52 -7.98 -14.39 -20.41
C PRO A 52 -6.60 -14.61 -19.77
N ASP A 53 -5.56 -14.81 -20.58
CA ASP A 53 -4.17 -15.02 -20.13
C ASP A 53 -3.51 -13.80 -19.45
N MET A 54 -4.12 -12.62 -19.52
CA MET A 54 -3.54 -11.41 -18.94
C MET A 54 -3.41 -11.52 -17.42
N LEU A 55 -2.17 -11.32 -16.93
CA LEU A 55 -1.82 -11.47 -15.52
C LEU A 55 -2.40 -10.32 -14.70
N ARG A 56 -3.44 -10.59 -13.90
CA ARG A 56 -4.17 -9.57 -13.14
C ARG A 56 -3.45 -9.21 -11.84
N ASN A 57 -2.69 -8.11 -11.88
CA ASN A 57 -1.80 -7.67 -10.81
C ASN A 57 -2.50 -6.92 -9.66
N THR A 58 -3.79 -6.60 -9.80
CA THR A 58 -4.63 -5.93 -8.78
C THR A 58 -5.93 -6.70 -8.46
N GLY A 59 -5.97 -8.00 -8.79
CA GLY A 59 -7.20 -8.79 -8.66
C GLY A 59 -8.23 -8.45 -9.75
N MET A 60 -9.50 -8.26 -9.39
CA MET A 60 -10.55 -7.98 -10.38
C MET A 60 -10.51 -6.53 -10.89
N HIS A 61 -10.46 -5.54 -10.00
CA HIS A 61 -10.64 -4.13 -10.32
C HIS A 61 -9.99 -3.21 -9.24
N PRO A 62 -9.45 -2.02 -9.58
CA PRO A 62 -9.22 -1.48 -10.93
C PRO A 62 -8.32 -2.39 -11.76
N PHE A 63 -8.62 -2.57 -13.06
CA PHE A 63 -7.89 -3.53 -13.88
C PHE A 63 -6.47 -3.06 -14.20
N ASN A 64 -5.47 -3.82 -13.73
CA ASN A 64 -4.08 -3.62 -14.05
C ASN A 64 -3.48 -4.98 -14.41
N SER A 65 -2.88 -5.10 -15.59
CA SER A 65 -2.42 -6.39 -16.10
C SER A 65 -1.28 -6.30 -17.10
N GLU A 66 -0.47 -7.36 -17.14
CA GLU A 66 0.61 -7.58 -18.10
C GLU A 66 0.41 -8.90 -18.86
N PRO A 67 0.86 -9.00 -20.12
CA PRO A 67 0.98 -10.29 -20.78
C PRO A 67 2.04 -11.17 -20.08
N PRO A 68 1.82 -12.50 -20.00
CA PRO A 68 2.90 -13.43 -19.68
C PRO A 68 4.05 -13.27 -20.68
N LEU A 69 5.31 -13.33 -20.22
CA LEU A 69 6.49 -13.11 -21.08
C LEU A 69 6.50 -14.01 -22.34
N LYS A 70 6.03 -15.26 -22.24
CA LYS A 70 5.88 -16.18 -23.38
C LYS A 70 4.87 -15.67 -24.41
N ASN A 71 3.75 -15.05 -23.98
CA ASN A 71 2.73 -14.50 -24.87
C ASN A 71 3.22 -13.19 -25.50
N LEU A 72 3.94 -12.36 -24.73
CA LEU A 72 4.57 -11.13 -25.22
C LEU A 72 5.64 -11.41 -26.29
N GLN A 73 6.43 -12.47 -26.11
CA GLN A 73 7.38 -12.95 -27.13
C GLN A 73 6.65 -13.54 -28.35
N ALA A 74 5.62 -14.37 -28.14
CA ALA A 74 4.86 -15.00 -29.23
C ALA A 74 4.06 -13.99 -30.07
N ALA A 75 3.75 -12.81 -29.53
CA ALA A 75 3.12 -11.71 -30.26
C ALA A 75 4.03 -11.08 -31.34
N GLY A 76 5.35 -11.22 -31.23
CA GLY A 76 6.32 -10.57 -32.12
C GLY A 76 6.64 -9.12 -31.73
N TRP A 77 7.39 -8.43 -32.59
CA TRP A 77 7.92 -7.08 -32.31
C TRP A 77 6.84 -5.99 -32.19
N ILE A 78 5.62 -6.25 -32.66
CA ILE A 78 4.42 -5.45 -32.39
C ILE A 78 3.46 -6.28 -31.54
N THR A 79 3.10 -5.75 -30.39
CA THR A 79 2.14 -6.31 -29.45
C THR A 79 0.70 -5.97 -29.91
N PRO A 80 -0.24 -6.93 -29.99
CA PRO A 80 -1.64 -6.65 -30.28
C PRO A 80 -2.34 -5.98 -29.09
N PRO A 81 -3.40 -5.16 -29.30
CA PRO A 81 -4.05 -4.42 -28.22
C PRO A 81 -4.60 -5.31 -27.10
N ALA A 82 -5.03 -6.54 -27.41
CA ALA A 82 -5.57 -7.49 -26.44
C ALA A 82 -4.53 -8.08 -25.45
N LEU A 83 -3.24 -8.06 -25.81
CA LEU A 83 -2.10 -8.45 -24.96
C LEU A 83 -1.27 -7.25 -24.48
N TYR A 84 -1.72 -6.03 -24.73
CA TYR A 84 -0.98 -4.83 -24.36
C TYR A 84 -1.10 -4.56 -22.85
N VAL A 85 -0.07 -3.98 -22.25
CA VAL A 85 -0.05 -3.68 -20.81
C VAL A 85 -1.14 -2.65 -20.43
N VAL A 86 -2.09 -3.07 -19.60
CA VAL A 86 -3.16 -2.20 -19.11
C VAL A 86 -2.84 -1.71 -17.71
N ARG A 87 -2.90 -0.39 -17.52
CA ARG A 87 -2.89 0.26 -16.20
C ARG A 87 -4.12 1.17 -16.10
N ASN A 88 -5.05 0.85 -15.20
CA ASN A 88 -6.18 1.69 -14.83
C ASN A 88 -6.07 2.10 -13.35
N HIS A 89 -6.29 3.39 -13.05
CA HIS A 89 -6.36 3.88 -11.67
C HIS A 89 -7.76 3.73 -11.05
N GLY A 90 -8.79 3.59 -11.88
CA GLY A 90 -10.20 3.39 -11.50
C GLY A 90 -10.96 2.60 -12.56
N ALA A 91 -12.23 2.92 -12.73
CA ALA A 91 -13.08 2.31 -13.76
C ALA A 91 -12.83 2.89 -15.16
N VAL A 92 -13.07 2.09 -16.18
CA VAL A 92 -13.00 2.54 -17.57
C VAL A 92 -14.28 3.31 -17.93
N PRO A 93 -14.21 4.61 -18.30
CA PRO A 93 -15.39 5.37 -18.69
C PRO A 93 -15.96 4.83 -20.02
N GLN A 94 -17.28 4.63 -20.04
CA GLN A 94 -17.99 4.12 -21.22
C GLN A 94 -18.32 5.27 -22.19
N LEU A 95 -17.31 5.74 -22.91
CA LEU A 95 -17.38 6.86 -23.85
C LEU A 95 -17.80 6.41 -25.26
N SER A 96 -18.36 7.34 -26.04
CA SER A 96 -18.68 7.14 -27.46
C SER A 96 -17.86 8.08 -28.36
N TRP A 97 -17.62 7.68 -29.61
CA TRP A 97 -16.84 8.48 -30.57
C TRP A 97 -17.51 9.81 -30.90
N SER A 98 -18.81 9.79 -31.20
CA SER A 98 -19.58 10.95 -31.69
C SER A 98 -19.88 11.99 -30.62
N GLU A 99 -19.98 11.58 -29.34
CA GLU A 99 -20.30 12.47 -28.23
C GLU A 99 -19.06 12.99 -27.51
N HIS A 100 -17.93 12.26 -27.53
CA HIS A 100 -16.70 12.71 -26.88
C HIS A 100 -16.17 14.00 -27.48
N ARG A 101 -15.68 14.90 -26.61
CA ARG A 101 -15.10 16.19 -26.99
C ARG A 101 -13.78 16.41 -26.28
N LEU A 102 -12.84 17.05 -26.98
CA LEU A 102 -11.62 17.58 -26.39
C LEU A 102 -11.76 19.09 -26.22
N LYS A 103 -11.89 19.53 -24.96
CA LYS A 103 -11.94 20.94 -24.61
C LYS A 103 -10.53 21.51 -24.44
N ILE A 104 -10.20 22.54 -25.22
CA ILE A 104 -8.88 23.18 -25.24
C ILE A 104 -9.02 24.63 -24.76
N THR A 105 -8.34 24.96 -23.67
CA THR A 105 -8.39 26.31 -23.03
C THR A 105 -7.00 26.82 -22.65
N GLY A 106 -6.88 28.01 -22.08
CA GLY A 106 -5.56 28.60 -21.76
C GLY A 106 -4.71 28.88 -23.01
N VAL A 107 -5.34 29.13 -24.15
CA VAL A 107 -4.70 29.34 -25.46
C VAL A 107 -5.37 30.52 -26.20
N PRO A 108 -4.69 31.18 -27.15
CA PRO A 108 -5.24 32.33 -27.89
C PRO A 108 -6.55 32.05 -28.64
N LYS A 109 -6.79 30.81 -29.07
CA LYS A 109 -8.06 30.35 -29.64
C LYS A 109 -8.60 29.14 -28.86
N PRO A 110 -9.38 29.33 -27.79
CA PRO A 110 -10.04 28.22 -27.10
C PRO A 110 -11.02 27.51 -28.04
N VAL A 111 -11.05 26.18 -28.01
CA VAL A 111 -11.87 25.34 -28.89
C VAL A 111 -12.43 24.12 -28.15
N ASP A 112 -13.47 23.51 -28.69
CA ASP A 112 -14.09 22.30 -28.16
C ASP A 112 -14.35 21.36 -29.35
N LEU A 113 -13.50 20.33 -29.50
CA LEU A 113 -13.36 19.58 -30.76
C LEU A 113 -14.01 18.19 -30.69
N SER A 114 -14.73 17.80 -31.74
CA SER A 114 -15.22 16.42 -31.91
C SER A 114 -14.13 15.46 -32.37
N MET A 115 -14.35 14.16 -32.19
CA MET A 115 -13.43 13.13 -32.66
C MET A 115 -13.29 13.14 -34.20
N GLU A 116 -14.34 13.49 -34.94
CA GLU A 116 -14.28 13.71 -36.39
C GLU A 116 -13.35 14.87 -36.75
N GLN A 117 -13.42 15.99 -36.02
CA GLN A 117 -12.55 17.14 -36.25
C GLN A 117 -11.08 16.79 -35.95
N ILE A 118 -10.82 16.10 -34.84
CA ILE A 118 -9.47 15.65 -34.44
C ILE A 118 -8.89 14.66 -35.46
N ALA A 119 -9.72 13.75 -36.01
CA ALA A 119 -9.29 12.74 -36.97
C ALA A 119 -9.28 13.22 -38.45
N SER A 120 -9.84 14.39 -38.76
CA SER A 120 -9.94 14.91 -40.14
C SER A 120 -8.61 15.36 -40.75
N GLY A 121 -7.60 15.68 -39.92
CA GLY A 121 -6.37 16.36 -40.33
C GLY A 121 -6.48 17.88 -40.45
N GLU A 122 -7.66 18.48 -40.24
CA GLU A 122 -7.86 19.95 -40.19
C GLU A 122 -6.98 20.60 -39.09
N TRP A 123 -6.85 19.92 -37.95
CA TRP A 123 -6.16 20.43 -36.75
C TRP A 123 -4.69 20.01 -36.65
N GLY A 124 -4.09 19.45 -37.71
CA GLY A 124 -2.67 19.11 -37.75
C GLY A 124 -2.37 17.80 -38.49
N THR A 125 -1.08 17.50 -38.71
CA THR A 125 -0.69 16.27 -39.42
C THR A 125 -1.11 15.03 -38.62
N ILE A 126 -1.95 14.19 -39.23
CA ILE A 126 -2.18 12.82 -38.73
C ILE A 126 -0.96 11.98 -39.09
N VAL A 127 -0.38 11.27 -38.12
CA VAL A 127 0.75 10.37 -38.35
C VAL A 127 0.60 9.03 -37.65
N SER A 128 1.20 7.99 -38.25
CA SER A 128 1.28 6.62 -37.76
C SER A 128 2.73 6.22 -37.53
N ILE A 129 3.10 5.96 -36.27
CA ILE A 129 4.47 5.60 -35.86
C ILE A 129 4.47 4.44 -34.84
N PRO A 130 5.48 3.55 -34.85
CA PRO A 130 5.67 2.57 -33.80
C PRO A 130 6.21 3.26 -32.53
N VAL A 131 5.71 2.86 -31.36
CA VAL A 131 6.16 3.37 -30.06
C VAL A 131 6.06 2.27 -29.00
N THR A 132 7.13 2.11 -28.21
CA THR A 132 7.11 1.26 -27.01
C THR A 132 6.60 2.04 -25.80
N PHE A 133 5.60 1.48 -25.14
CA PHE A 133 5.02 1.96 -23.89
C PHE A 133 5.53 1.09 -22.74
N ILE A 134 5.88 1.70 -21.61
CA ILE A 134 6.18 0.98 -20.37
C ILE A 134 5.36 1.55 -19.21
N CYS A 135 4.85 0.67 -18.34
CA CYS A 135 4.40 1.08 -17.03
C CYS A 135 5.62 1.49 -16.21
N ALA A 136 5.59 2.65 -15.53
CA ALA A 136 6.69 3.08 -14.67
C ALA A 136 7.02 2.08 -13.55
N GLY A 137 6.06 1.21 -13.18
CA GLY A 137 6.24 0.09 -12.27
C GLY A 137 6.75 -1.21 -12.88
N ASN A 138 7.20 -1.26 -14.14
CA ASN A 138 7.77 -2.49 -14.72
C ASN A 138 8.90 -3.05 -13.82
N ARG A 139 8.94 -4.37 -13.67
CA ARG A 139 9.85 -5.12 -12.77
C ARG A 139 9.71 -4.77 -11.27
N ARG A 140 8.60 -4.17 -10.81
CA ARG A 140 8.42 -3.81 -9.38
C ARG A 140 8.50 -5.00 -8.42
N LYS A 141 8.03 -6.19 -8.80
CA LYS A 141 7.96 -7.34 -7.88
C LYS A 141 9.36 -7.72 -7.35
N GLU A 142 10.42 -7.53 -8.12
CA GLU A 142 11.82 -7.68 -7.68
C GLU A 142 12.16 -6.74 -6.50
N GLN A 143 11.74 -5.47 -6.55
CA GLN A 143 11.93 -4.54 -5.43
C GLN A 143 11.07 -4.95 -4.23
N ASN A 144 9.80 -5.30 -4.46
CA ASN A 144 8.86 -5.71 -3.41
C ASN A 144 9.30 -6.98 -2.66
N LEU A 145 10.01 -7.90 -3.33
CA LEU A 145 10.60 -9.10 -2.72
C LEU A 145 11.89 -8.79 -1.93
N THR A 146 12.51 -7.64 -2.18
CA THR A 146 13.67 -7.14 -1.40
C THR A 146 13.22 -6.33 -0.17
N LYS A 147 12.22 -5.44 -0.33
CA LYS A 147 11.57 -4.64 0.72
C LYS A 147 10.24 -4.13 0.16
N LYS A 148 9.12 -4.22 0.89
CA LYS A 148 7.82 -3.85 0.30
C LYS A 148 7.74 -2.34 -0.01
N THR A 149 7.27 -2.04 -1.22
CA THR A 149 6.99 -0.69 -1.73
C THR A 149 5.50 -0.40 -1.64
N VAL A 150 5.07 0.86 -1.81
CA VAL A 150 3.64 1.21 -1.85
C VAL A 150 2.92 0.73 -3.12
N GLY A 151 3.65 0.18 -4.10
CA GLY A 151 3.10 -0.28 -5.37
C GLY A 151 2.76 -1.77 -5.40
N PHE A 152 1.62 -2.10 -6.00
CA PHE A 152 1.26 -3.49 -6.34
C PHE A 152 2.25 -4.09 -7.35
N ASP A 153 2.40 -5.41 -7.30
CA ASP A 153 3.45 -6.15 -8.00
C ASP A 153 3.31 -6.13 -9.53
N TRP A 154 4.45 -6.03 -10.23
CA TRP A 154 4.58 -6.23 -11.68
C TRP A 154 5.80 -7.13 -11.93
N GLY A 155 5.67 -8.06 -12.88
CA GLY A 155 6.78 -8.77 -13.49
C GLY A 155 7.51 -7.91 -14.52
N ALA A 156 8.13 -8.56 -15.50
CA ALA A 156 8.84 -7.90 -16.60
C ALA A 156 8.00 -7.77 -17.88
N GLY A 157 6.69 -8.06 -17.82
CA GLY A 157 5.75 -7.96 -18.94
C GLY A 157 5.04 -6.62 -19.05
N ALA A 158 5.30 -5.65 -18.15
CA ALA A 158 4.60 -4.36 -18.10
C ALA A 158 5.07 -3.35 -19.19
N VAL A 159 5.25 -3.86 -20.42
CA VAL A 159 5.79 -3.22 -21.60
C VAL A 159 5.07 -3.75 -22.85
N GLY A 160 4.90 -2.92 -23.87
CA GLY A 160 4.40 -3.35 -25.18
C GLY A 160 4.73 -2.34 -26.29
N ASN A 161 4.80 -2.80 -27.53
CA ASN A 161 5.14 -1.97 -28.69
C ASN A 161 3.98 -1.98 -29.69
N SER A 162 3.49 -0.81 -30.12
CA SER A 162 2.37 -0.70 -31.06
C SER A 162 2.57 0.44 -32.04
N VAL A 163 1.92 0.36 -33.20
CA VAL A 163 1.81 1.49 -34.13
C VAL A 163 0.62 2.34 -33.72
N TRP A 164 0.86 3.59 -33.35
CA TRP A 164 -0.18 4.52 -32.92
C TRP A 164 -0.47 5.53 -34.01
N THR A 165 -1.75 5.81 -34.27
CA THR A 165 -2.16 6.90 -35.18
C THR A 165 -2.82 8.02 -34.40
N GLY A 166 -2.40 9.25 -34.67
CA GLY A 166 -2.90 10.45 -33.98
C GLY A 166 -2.51 11.74 -34.68
N VAL A 167 -3.13 12.85 -34.26
CA VAL A 167 -2.71 14.20 -34.68
C VAL A 167 -1.47 14.62 -33.90
N ARG A 168 -0.49 15.22 -34.57
CA ARG A 168 0.70 15.82 -33.93
C ARG A 168 0.29 16.98 -33.01
N LEU A 169 0.66 16.90 -31.73
CA LEU A 169 0.31 17.92 -30.74
C LEU A 169 0.94 19.28 -31.07
N CYS A 170 2.15 19.32 -31.62
CA CYS A 170 2.82 20.56 -32.03
C CYS A 170 2.04 21.32 -33.11
N ASP A 171 1.52 20.62 -34.13
CA ASP A 171 0.73 21.21 -35.20
C ASP A 171 -0.62 21.74 -34.67
N LEU A 172 -1.26 20.98 -33.76
CA LEU A 172 -2.54 21.35 -33.13
C LEU A 172 -2.40 22.53 -32.17
N LEU A 173 -1.32 22.59 -31.39
CA LEU A 173 -0.98 23.76 -30.56
C LEU A 173 -0.77 25.00 -31.44
N ALA A 174 -0.09 24.87 -32.59
CA ALA A 174 0.08 25.97 -33.53
C ALA A 174 -1.26 26.47 -34.11
N ALA A 175 -2.20 25.56 -34.42
CA ALA A 175 -3.53 25.92 -34.90
C ALA A 175 -4.32 26.80 -33.90
N VAL A 176 -4.26 26.46 -32.60
CA VAL A 176 -4.87 27.26 -31.50
C VAL A 176 -4.04 28.49 -31.08
N GLY A 177 -2.89 28.74 -31.72
CA GLY A 177 -2.07 29.95 -31.57
C GLY A 177 -0.85 29.82 -30.66
N ILE A 178 -0.51 28.62 -30.20
CA ILE A 178 0.67 28.35 -29.36
C ILE A 178 1.80 27.80 -30.25
N THR A 179 2.78 28.64 -30.58
CA THR A 179 3.92 28.28 -31.46
C THR A 179 5.28 28.31 -30.78
N ARG A 180 5.36 28.80 -29.53
CA ARG A 180 6.60 28.85 -28.72
C ARG A 180 6.26 28.96 -27.23
N PRO A 181 7.15 28.53 -26.31
CA PRO A 181 7.01 28.83 -24.89
C PRO A 181 7.11 30.34 -24.58
N SER A 182 6.43 30.77 -23.53
CA SER A 182 6.57 32.10 -22.91
C SER A 182 6.64 31.97 -21.37
N LYS A 183 6.61 33.09 -20.64
CA LYS A 183 6.47 33.07 -19.17
C LYS A 183 5.07 32.63 -18.71
N GLU A 184 4.05 32.90 -19.52
CA GLU A 184 2.64 32.58 -19.24
C GLU A 184 2.25 31.21 -19.81
N HIS A 185 2.98 30.75 -20.83
CA HIS A 185 2.76 29.49 -21.51
C HIS A 185 4.03 28.64 -21.40
N ARG A 186 4.14 27.83 -20.34
CA ARG A 186 5.31 26.96 -20.09
C ARG A 186 4.99 25.47 -20.01
N PHE A 187 3.78 25.09 -19.63
CA PHE A 187 3.38 23.68 -19.52
C PHE A 187 2.06 23.42 -20.25
N VAL A 188 1.94 22.26 -20.89
CA VAL A 188 0.67 21.72 -21.41
C VAL A 188 0.15 20.72 -20.40
N HIS A 189 -1.09 20.91 -19.96
CA HIS A 189 -1.82 20.06 -19.02
C HIS A 189 -2.83 19.20 -19.76
N PHE A 190 -3.06 18.00 -19.25
CA PHE A 190 -3.95 17.00 -19.83
C PHE A 190 -4.75 16.34 -18.70
N GLU A 191 -6.07 16.22 -18.84
CA GLU A 191 -6.92 15.46 -17.92
C GLU A 191 -7.92 14.54 -18.65
N GLY A 192 -8.19 13.40 -18.03
CA GLY A 192 -9.32 12.51 -18.35
C GLY A 192 -10.67 13.11 -17.90
N PRO A 193 -11.74 12.29 -17.85
CA PRO A 193 -13.08 12.76 -17.50
C PRO A 193 -13.17 13.28 -16.05
N LEU A 194 -14.05 14.26 -15.84
CA LEU A 194 -14.36 14.80 -14.51
C LEU A 194 -15.03 13.71 -13.65
N GLY A 195 -14.48 13.43 -12.46
CA GLY A 195 -15.03 12.42 -11.54
C GLY A 195 -14.73 10.95 -11.89
N GLU A 196 -13.83 10.67 -12.84
CA GLU A 196 -13.29 9.33 -13.14
C GLU A 196 -12.71 8.62 -11.90
N LEU A 197 -12.08 9.38 -11.00
CA LEU A 197 -11.23 8.90 -9.91
C LEU A 197 -11.57 9.57 -8.56
N PRO A 198 -11.36 8.87 -7.42
CA PRO A 198 -11.76 9.34 -6.09
C PRO A 198 -10.80 10.38 -5.45
N GLN A 199 -9.77 10.84 -6.17
CA GLN A 199 -8.74 11.76 -5.64
C GLN A 199 -8.43 12.89 -6.62
N GLY A 200 -7.98 14.02 -6.07
CA GLY A 200 -7.71 15.24 -6.84
C GLY A 200 -8.94 16.16 -6.95
N LYS A 201 -8.69 17.46 -7.17
CA LYS A 201 -9.70 18.53 -7.16
C LYS A 201 -10.83 18.33 -8.19
N THR A 202 -10.49 17.74 -9.33
CA THR A 202 -11.36 17.42 -10.46
C THR A 202 -11.83 15.96 -10.46
N GLY A 203 -11.29 15.11 -9.58
CA GLY A 203 -11.52 13.67 -9.61
C GLY A 203 -11.14 13.02 -10.93
N SER A 204 -10.09 13.50 -11.62
CA SER A 204 -9.66 13.02 -12.95
C SER A 204 -8.21 12.54 -12.90
N TYR A 205 -7.83 11.65 -13.82
CA TYR A 205 -6.39 11.39 -14.03
C TYR A 205 -5.75 12.55 -14.79
N GLY A 206 -4.71 13.18 -14.22
CA GLY A 206 -4.12 14.40 -14.78
C GLY A 206 -2.61 14.54 -14.62
N THR A 207 -1.99 15.22 -15.58
CA THR A 207 -0.55 15.56 -15.58
C THR A 207 -0.28 16.74 -16.50
N SER A 208 0.91 17.33 -16.41
CA SER A 208 1.44 18.24 -17.42
C SER A 208 2.78 17.77 -17.98
N ILE A 209 3.18 18.35 -19.10
CA ILE A 209 4.56 18.33 -19.65
C ILE A 209 5.03 19.74 -20.00
N ASP A 210 6.33 19.89 -20.19
CA ASP A 210 6.91 21.14 -20.69
C ASP A 210 6.39 21.46 -22.11
N LEU A 211 5.95 22.69 -22.34
CA LEU A 211 5.45 23.14 -23.64
C LEU A 211 6.55 23.11 -24.72
N GLY A 212 7.82 23.26 -24.34
CA GLY A 212 8.93 23.04 -25.26
C GLY A 212 8.95 21.61 -25.79
N TRP A 213 8.57 20.61 -24.99
CA TRP A 213 8.47 19.21 -25.43
C TRP A 213 7.23 18.93 -26.27
N ALA A 214 6.13 19.64 -26.02
CA ALA A 214 4.90 19.50 -26.79
C ALA A 214 4.96 20.16 -28.19
N LEU A 215 5.83 21.16 -28.35
CA LEU A 215 6.10 21.85 -29.62
C LEU A 215 7.27 21.25 -30.41
N ASP A 216 8.16 20.50 -29.75
CA ASP A 216 9.29 19.80 -30.36
C ASP A 216 8.80 18.67 -31.29
N ARG A 217 8.92 18.88 -32.61
CA ARG A 217 8.42 17.95 -33.62
C ARG A 217 9.16 16.60 -33.59
N GLU A 218 10.42 16.62 -33.17
CA GLU A 218 11.30 15.43 -33.00
C GLU A 218 11.01 14.67 -31.69
N ARG A 219 9.89 14.97 -31.00
CA ARG A 219 9.35 14.13 -29.92
C ARG A 219 8.10 13.36 -30.29
N ASP A 220 7.55 13.61 -31.47
CA ASP A 220 6.35 12.94 -32.00
C ASP A 220 5.20 12.82 -30.97
N VAL A 221 4.99 13.84 -30.14
CA VAL A 221 3.88 13.83 -29.17
C VAL A 221 2.55 13.88 -29.93
N LEU A 222 1.69 12.87 -29.74
CA LEU A 222 0.42 12.74 -30.46
C LEU A 222 -0.77 12.85 -29.51
N LEU A 223 -1.91 13.30 -30.05
CA LEU A 223 -3.22 12.92 -29.55
C LEU A 223 -3.70 11.73 -30.39
N ALA A 224 -3.53 10.52 -29.84
CA ALA A 224 -3.75 9.26 -30.53
C ALA A 224 -5.18 8.76 -30.36
N PHE A 225 -5.77 8.28 -31.47
CA PHE A 225 -7.12 7.74 -31.56
C PHE A 225 -7.17 6.34 -32.21
N LYS A 226 -6.01 5.80 -32.60
CA LYS A 226 -5.84 4.42 -33.06
C LYS A 226 -4.61 3.73 -32.47
N GLN A 227 -4.69 2.40 -32.38
CA GLN A 227 -3.60 1.49 -32.03
C GLN A 227 -3.62 0.30 -32.99
N ASN A 228 -2.48 -0.01 -33.63
CA ASN A 228 -2.32 -0.99 -34.70
C ASN A 228 -3.38 -0.84 -35.82
N GLY A 229 -3.62 0.39 -36.26
CA GLY A 229 -4.55 0.73 -37.36
C GLY A 229 -6.04 0.74 -37.00
N GLU A 230 -6.42 0.12 -35.89
CA GLU A 230 -7.78 0.06 -35.36
C GLU A 230 -8.04 1.20 -34.36
N LEU A 231 -9.31 1.56 -34.12
CA LEU A 231 -9.66 2.48 -33.04
C LEU A 231 -9.19 1.93 -31.68
N LEU A 232 -8.85 2.82 -30.75
CA LEU A 232 -8.43 2.43 -29.39
C LEU A 232 -9.43 1.47 -28.75
N THR A 233 -8.95 0.49 -27.97
CA THR A 233 -9.84 -0.28 -27.08
C THR A 233 -10.15 0.53 -25.82
N PRO A 234 -11.24 0.24 -25.09
CA PRO A 234 -11.62 0.98 -23.88
C PRO A 234 -10.48 1.11 -22.85
N ASP A 235 -9.80 0.00 -22.52
CA ASP A 235 -8.66 -0.03 -21.59
C ASP A 235 -7.45 0.81 -22.07
N HIS A 236 -7.33 1.07 -23.38
CA HIS A 236 -6.24 1.85 -23.98
C HIS A 236 -6.59 3.33 -24.25
N GLY A 237 -7.79 3.77 -23.88
CA GLY A 237 -8.16 5.18 -23.83
C GLY A 237 -9.20 5.62 -24.85
N PHE A 238 -10.05 4.72 -25.36
CA PHE A 238 -11.09 5.07 -26.33
C PHE A 238 -11.98 6.25 -25.88
N PRO A 239 -12.21 7.28 -26.72
CA PRO A 239 -11.78 7.40 -28.12
C PRO A 239 -10.45 8.15 -28.34
N LEU A 240 -9.87 8.79 -27.31
CA LEU A 240 -8.69 9.65 -27.44
C LEU A 240 -7.73 9.53 -26.23
N ARG A 241 -6.43 9.50 -26.51
CA ARG A 241 -5.36 9.59 -25.48
C ARG A 241 -4.25 10.54 -25.90
N THR A 242 -3.42 10.99 -24.95
CA THR A 242 -2.07 11.46 -25.29
C THR A 242 -1.12 10.27 -25.47
N LEU A 243 -0.13 10.45 -26.34
CA LEU A 243 1.00 9.54 -26.56
C LEU A 243 2.30 10.35 -26.52
N LEU A 244 3.26 9.91 -25.70
CA LEU A 244 4.51 10.63 -25.46
C LEU A 244 5.70 9.67 -25.67
N PRO A 245 6.22 9.55 -26.90
CA PRO A 245 7.35 8.67 -27.20
C PRO A 245 8.58 8.93 -26.30
N GLY A 246 9.28 7.85 -25.93
CA GLY A 246 10.41 7.90 -24.99
C GLY A 246 10.06 8.20 -23.53
N CYS A 247 8.78 8.43 -23.19
CA CYS A 247 8.30 8.72 -21.84
C CYS A 247 7.55 7.52 -21.22
N ILE A 248 7.42 7.53 -19.90
CA ILE A 248 6.61 6.54 -19.17
C ILE A 248 5.11 6.67 -19.48
N GLY A 249 4.39 5.54 -19.42
CA GLY A 249 2.95 5.48 -19.63
C GLY A 249 2.12 6.36 -18.69
N GLY A 250 2.64 6.68 -17.50
CA GLY A 250 2.00 7.58 -16.52
C GLY A 250 1.92 9.05 -16.95
N ARG A 251 2.52 9.44 -18.09
CA ARG A 251 2.28 10.75 -18.72
C ARG A 251 1.30 10.70 -19.90
N MET A 252 0.92 9.51 -20.33
CA MET A 252 0.09 9.25 -21.52
C MET A 252 -1.40 9.12 -21.14
N ILE A 253 -2.00 10.23 -20.72
CA ILE A 253 -3.40 10.34 -20.26
C ILE A 253 -4.36 9.70 -21.26
N LYS A 254 -5.17 8.77 -20.77
CA LYS A 254 -6.24 8.09 -21.52
C LYS A 254 -7.56 8.85 -21.38
N TRP A 255 -8.50 8.58 -22.28
CA TRP A 255 -9.87 9.15 -22.20
C TRP A 255 -9.86 10.69 -22.18
N LEU A 256 -8.92 11.30 -22.91
CA LEU A 256 -8.54 12.70 -22.81
C LEU A 256 -9.72 13.63 -23.11
N SER A 257 -10.24 14.31 -22.08
CA SER A 257 -11.40 15.20 -22.17
C SER A 257 -11.03 16.69 -22.10
N SER A 258 -9.87 17.04 -21.54
CA SER A 258 -9.45 18.44 -21.41
C SER A 258 -7.95 18.64 -21.54
N MET A 259 -7.59 19.76 -22.17
CA MET A 259 -6.21 20.23 -22.34
C MET A 259 -6.13 21.74 -22.12
N TRP A 260 -5.07 22.23 -21.49
CA TRP A 260 -4.80 23.66 -21.42
C TRP A 260 -3.31 23.97 -21.28
N VAL A 261 -2.95 25.25 -21.40
CA VAL A 261 -1.57 25.73 -21.24
C VAL A 261 -1.50 26.72 -20.06
N SER A 262 -0.42 26.69 -19.28
CA SER A 262 -0.17 27.66 -18.21
C SER A 262 1.32 27.84 -17.87
N ASP A 263 1.62 28.72 -16.91
CA ASP A 263 2.96 29.05 -16.39
C ASP A 263 3.58 27.96 -15.49
N LYS A 264 2.75 27.07 -14.93
CA LYS A 264 3.09 26.10 -13.88
C LYS A 264 2.79 24.65 -14.27
N PRO A 265 3.49 23.67 -13.69
CA PRO A 265 3.15 22.26 -13.85
C PRO A 265 1.80 21.92 -13.19
N SER A 266 1.28 20.73 -13.51
CA SER A 266 0.01 20.20 -13.03
C SER A 266 -0.02 20.03 -11.51
N GLU A 267 -1.02 20.64 -10.87
CA GLU A 267 -1.33 20.44 -9.45
C GLU A 267 -2.25 19.22 -9.18
N ASN A 268 -2.58 18.42 -10.21
CA ASN A 268 -3.39 17.20 -10.06
C ASN A 268 -2.70 16.20 -9.10
N HIS A 269 -3.51 15.53 -8.25
CA HIS A 269 -3.04 14.58 -7.25
C HIS A 269 -2.08 13.53 -7.82
N TYR A 270 -2.38 12.99 -9.01
CA TYR A 270 -1.58 11.94 -9.65
C TYR A 270 -0.29 12.45 -10.32
N HIS A 271 -0.10 13.77 -10.40
CA HIS A 271 1.18 14.38 -10.79
C HIS A 271 2.15 14.48 -9.60
N TYR A 272 1.65 14.60 -8.36
CA TYR A 272 2.46 14.63 -7.14
C TYR A 272 2.67 13.24 -6.53
N PHE A 273 1.60 12.50 -6.27
CA PHE A 273 1.64 11.26 -5.47
C PHE A 273 1.78 9.97 -6.31
N ASP A 274 2.05 10.07 -7.61
CA ASP A 274 2.35 8.94 -8.49
C ASP A 274 3.45 9.33 -9.51
N ASN A 275 4.04 8.31 -10.16
CA ASN A 275 5.10 8.43 -11.16
C ASN A 275 6.35 9.23 -10.70
N ARG A 276 6.97 8.83 -9.58
CA ARG A 276 8.23 9.40 -9.05
C ARG A 276 9.26 8.33 -8.66
N VAL A 277 10.54 8.68 -8.76
CA VAL A 277 11.68 7.92 -8.20
C VAL A 277 12.31 8.77 -7.10
N LEU A 278 11.96 8.51 -5.85
CA LEU A 278 12.58 9.17 -4.69
C LEU A 278 13.88 8.44 -4.29
N PRO A 279 14.83 9.10 -3.59
CA PRO A 279 16.06 8.47 -3.12
C PRO A 279 15.81 7.24 -2.22
N PRO A 280 16.68 6.20 -2.20
CA PRO A 280 16.38 4.92 -1.53
C PRO A 280 16.16 4.96 -0.02
N HIS A 281 16.59 6.03 0.66
CA HIS A 281 16.34 6.24 2.09
C HIS A 281 14.97 6.87 2.39
N VAL A 282 14.26 7.33 1.37
CA VAL A 282 12.94 7.96 1.50
C VAL A 282 11.87 6.87 1.34
N ASP A 283 11.14 6.61 2.41
CA ASP A 283 9.91 5.80 2.39
C ASP A 283 8.66 6.70 2.26
N ALA A 284 7.47 6.13 2.41
CA ALA A 284 6.22 6.85 2.24
C ALA A 284 6.03 7.95 3.29
N ASP A 285 6.33 7.65 4.56
CA ASP A 285 6.14 8.55 5.68
C ASP A 285 7.10 9.73 5.58
N LEU A 286 8.38 9.48 5.30
CA LEU A 286 9.36 10.54 5.07
C LEU A 286 8.99 11.37 3.84
N ALA A 287 8.48 10.74 2.78
CA ALA A 287 8.03 11.44 1.57
C ALA A 287 6.88 12.41 1.84
N TYR A 288 5.95 12.07 2.74
CA TYR A 288 4.91 12.99 3.20
C TYR A 288 5.46 14.06 4.17
N ALA A 289 6.22 13.66 5.20
CA ALA A 289 6.69 14.55 6.26
C ALA A 289 7.63 15.65 5.77
N GLU A 290 8.50 15.36 4.81
CA GLU A 290 9.45 16.30 4.21
C GLU A 290 9.05 16.76 2.79
N GLY A 291 7.80 16.50 2.38
CA GLY A 291 7.23 17.02 1.13
C GLY A 291 7.90 16.56 -0.16
N TRP A 292 8.58 15.40 -0.17
CA TRP A 292 9.27 14.88 -1.35
C TRP A 292 8.35 14.68 -2.56
N TRP A 293 7.05 14.45 -2.33
CA TRP A 293 6.02 14.40 -3.37
C TRP A 293 5.89 15.67 -4.21
N TYR A 294 6.37 16.82 -3.71
CA TYR A 294 6.30 18.10 -4.42
C TYR A 294 7.62 18.49 -5.10
N LYS A 295 8.74 17.81 -4.79
CA LYS A 295 10.09 18.10 -5.31
C LYS A 295 10.21 17.68 -6.79
N PRO A 296 10.29 18.61 -7.76
CA PRO A 296 10.11 18.31 -9.18
C PRO A 296 11.23 17.46 -9.81
N GLU A 297 12.42 17.45 -9.22
CA GLU A 297 13.59 16.69 -9.69
C GLU A 297 13.40 15.16 -9.65
N TYR A 298 12.39 14.67 -8.93
CA TYR A 298 12.04 13.24 -8.85
C TYR A 298 10.87 12.83 -9.75
N ILE A 299 10.34 13.75 -10.57
CA ILE A 299 9.28 13.47 -11.55
C ILE A 299 9.83 12.56 -12.65
N ILE A 300 9.29 11.35 -12.76
CA ILE A 300 9.63 10.50 -13.91
C ILE A 300 8.96 11.09 -15.16
N ASN A 301 9.75 11.34 -16.21
CA ASN A 301 9.24 11.67 -17.53
C ASN A 301 9.74 10.65 -18.55
N HIS A 302 11.04 10.67 -18.85
CA HIS A 302 11.68 9.65 -19.69
C HIS A 302 11.80 8.31 -18.97
N MET A 303 11.79 7.23 -19.77
CA MET A 303 12.11 5.87 -19.31
C MET A 303 13.63 5.77 -19.06
N ASN A 304 14.07 4.92 -18.12
CA ASN A 304 15.49 4.57 -18.02
C ASN A 304 15.82 3.36 -18.92
N ILE A 305 17.12 3.13 -19.14
CA ILE A 305 17.57 1.94 -19.87
C ILE A 305 17.28 0.66 -19.06
N ASN A 306 16.70 -0.34 -19.71
CA ASN A 306 16.28 -1.60 -19.08
C ASN A 306 16.34 -2.76 -20.07
N SER A 307 16.47 -3.99 -19.55
CA SER A 307 16.38 -5.24 -20.32
C SER A 307 15.83 -6.36 -19.44
N ALA A 308 15.18 -7.33 -20.06
CA ALA A 308 14.77 -8.59 -19.44
C ALA A 308 14.80 -9.73 -20.48
N MET A 309 14.81 -10.97 -20.01
CA MET A 309 14.87 -12.17 -20.86
C MET A 309 13.49 -12.80 -21.09
N PHE A 310 13.30 -13.35 -22.29
CA PHE A 310 12.20 -14.25 -22.66
C PHE A 310 12.64 -15.73 -22.58
N GLU A 311 13.88 -16.02 -22.98
CA GLU A 311 14.46 -17.37 -23.03
C GLU A 311 15.83 -17.37 -22.33
N PRO A 312 16.19 -18.44 -21.59
CA PRO A 312 15.38 -19.63 -21.34
C PRO A 312 14.21 -19.34 -20.39
N ARG A 313 13.00 -19.85 -20.68
CA ARG A 313 11.80 -19.52 -19.90
C ARG A 313 11.91 -19.96 -18.44
N HIS A 314 11.21 -19.27 -17.55
CA HIS A 314 11.02 -19.73 -16.17
C HIS A 314 10.42 -21.14 -16.17
N ASN A 315 11.02 -22.03 -15.38
CA ASN A 315 10.65 -23.44 -15.25
C ASN A 315 10.78 -24.22 -16.59
N SER A 316 11.57 -23.73 -17.54
CA SER A 316 12.05 -24.54 -18.66
C SER A 316 13.25 -25.40 -18.28
N PHE A 317 13.40 -26.56 -18.91
CA PHE A 317 14.40 -27.55 -18.54
C PHE A 317 15.05 -28.26 -19.73
N VAL A 318 16.18 -28.91 -19.48
CA VAL A 318 16.82 -29.90 -20.37
C VAL A 318 17.16 -31.15 -19.56
N GLU A 319 17.14 -32.31 -20.22
CA GLU A 319 17.54 -33.60 -19.64
C GLU A 319 18.85 -34.07 -20.29
N GLU A 320 19.77 -34.63 -19.50
CA GLU A 320 21.11 -35.08 -19.91
C GLU A 320 21.12 -35.97 -21.16
N LYS A 321 20.12 -36.86 -21.26
CA LYS A 321 19.89 -37.76 -22.42
C LYS A 321 19.55 -37.04 -23.74
N ASN A 322 19.06 -35.81 -23.67
CA ASN A 322 18.49 -35.02 -24.79
C ASN A 322 19.17 -33.64 -24.94
N LEU A 323 20.38 -33.45 -24.44
CA LEU A 323 21.06 -32.15 -24.44
C LEU A 323 21.25 -31.60 -25.87
N PRO A 324 20.68 -30.43 -26.23
CA PRO A 324 21.03 -29.75 -27.46
C PRO A 324 22.46 -29.19 -27.37
N LYS A 325 23.13 -28.98 -28.52
CA LYS A 325 24.48 -28.38 -28.56
C LYS A 325 24.50 -26.98 -27.94
N THR A 326 23.49 -26.20 -28.25
CA THR A 326 23.27 -24.82 -27.81
C THR A 326 21.83 -24.63 -27.35
N ILE A 327 21.59 -23.65 -26.49
CA ILE A 327 20.24 -23.12 -26.23
C ILE A 327 20.11 -21.68 -26.71
N LYS A 328 18.87 -21.28 -27.00
CA LYS A 328 18.50 -19.89 -27.27
C LYS A 328 18.46 -19.09 -25.97
N VAL A 329 19.20 -17.98 -25.93
CA VAL A 329 19.06 -16.95 -24.90
C VAL A 329 18.58 -15.68 -25.60
N SER A 330 17.45 -15.11 -25.17
CA SER A 330 16.85 -13.95 -25.86
C SER A 330 16.01 -13.09 -24.94
N GLY A 331 15.77 -11.85 -25.35
CA GLY A 331 15.04 -10.87 -24.55
C GLY A 331 14.72 -9.58 -25.30
N TYR A 332 14.30 -8.58 -24.54
CA TYR A 332 14.11 -7.20 -25.02
C TYR A 332 15.03 -6.23 -24.28
N ALA A 333 15.21 -5.04 -24.86
CA ALA A 333 15.84 -3.89 -24.24
C ALA A 333 15.13 -2.59 -24.67
N TYR A 334 15.00 -1.62 -23.78
CA TYR A 334 14.45 -0.28 -24.08
C TYR A 334 15.18 0.82 -23.30
N THR A 335 15.03 2.07 -23.74
CA THR A 335 15.49 3.28 -23.03
C THR A 335 14.56 4.45 -23.37
N GLY A 336 14.65 5.56 -22.64
CA GLY A 336 13.82 6.75 -22.87
C GLY A 336 14.47 7.77 -23.81
N GLY A 337 13.85 8.95 -23.89
CA GLY A 337 14.45 10.14 -24.54
C GLY A 337 14.60 10.10 -26.06
N GLY A 338 14.30 8.97 -26.70
CA GLY A 338 14.56 8.74 -28.13
C GLY A 338 15.92 8.12 -28.40
N HIS A 339 16.61 7.60 -27.38
CA HIS A 339 17.96 7.06 -27.50
C HIS A 339 17.95 5.64 -28.09
N LYS A 340 18.89 5.37 -29.01
CA LYS A 340 19.01 4.08 -29.69
C LYS A 340 19.65 3.04 -28.76
N ILE A 341 19.09 1.82 -28.65
CA ILE A 341 19.81 0.70 -28.04
C ILE A 341 20.94 0.25 -28.97
N ILE A 342 22.19 0.46 -28.55
CA ILE A 342 23.38 0.16 -29.36
C ILE A 342 23.96 -1.22 -29.07
N ARG A 343 23.75 -1.76 -27.86
CA ARG A 343 24.32 -3.04 -27.43
C ARG A 343 23.41 -3.71 -26.41
N ALA A 344 23.24 -5.03 -26.52
CA ALA A 344 22.79 -5.87 -25.41
C ALA A 344 23.86 -6.95 -25.19
N GLU A 345 24.01 -7.37 -23.93
CA GLU A 345 25.08 -8.24 -23.49
C GLU A 345 24.55 -9.27 -22.51
N ILE A 346 25.06 -10.50 -22.59
CA ILE A 346 24.87 -11.53 -21.57
C ILE A 346 26.17 -11.80 -20.80
N SER A 347 26.03 -12.40 -19.62
CA SER A 347 27.14 -12.93 -18.83
C SER A 347 26.75 -14.26 -18.20
N LEU A 348 27.70 -15.20 -18.16
CA LEU A 348 27.55 -16.54 -17.59
C LEU A 348 28.36 -16.73 -16.29
N ASP A 349 29.01 -15.68 -15.79
CA ASP A 349 29.94 -15.72 -14.66
C ASP A 349 29.57 -14.72 -13.53
N SER A 350 28.28 -14.37 -13.45
CA SER A 350 27.68 -13.35 -12.57
C SER A 350 28.10 -11.90 -12.86
N GLY A 351 28.55 -11.61 -14.08
CA GLY A 351 28.83 -10.26 -14.58
C GLY A 351 30.29 -9.82 -14.53
N LYS A 352 31.23 -10.77 -14.39
CA LYS A 352 32.68 -10.52 -14.40
C LYS A 352 33.17 -10.33 -15.84
N SER A 353 32.65 -11.12 -16.78
CA SER A 353 32.84 -10.96 -18.22
C SER A 353 31.50 -10.92 -18.96
N TRP A 354 31.50 -10.35 -20.17
CA TRP A 354 30.28 -10.06 -20.94
C TRP A 354 30.47 -10.35 -22.43
N GLU A 355 29.44 -10.92 -23.03
CA GLU A 355 29.36 -11.26 -24.45
C GLU A 355 28.23 -10.47 -25.13
N ILE A 356 28.56 -9.82 -26.25
CA ILE A 356 27.61 -9.03 -27.04
C ILE A 356 26.65 -9.98 -27.75
N THR A 357 25.35 -9.66 -27.75
CA THR A 357 24.30 -10.44 -28.42
C THR A 357 24.00 -9.92 -29.85
N GLU A 358 23.04 -10.50 -30.54
CA GLU A 358 22.52 -9.99 -31.83
C GLU A 358 21.32 -9.10 -31.55
N LEU A 359 21.33 -7.86 -32.06
CA LEU A 359 20.23 -6.91 -31.91
C LEU A 359 19.31 -6.95 -33.12
N GLN A 360 18.01 -7.14 -32.87
CA GLN A 360 16.94 -6.96 -33.83
C GLN A 360 16.31 -5.58 -33.59
N ARG A 361 16.49 -4.67 -34.55
CA ARG A 361 15.96 -3.30 -34.48
C ARG A 361 15.23 -2.90 -35.78
N PRO A 362 13.98 -3.37 -35.98
CA PRO A 362 13.14 -2.94 -37.11
C PRO A 362 12.91 -1.42 -37.18
N GLU A 363 13.12 -0.68 -36.09
CA GLU A 363 13.04 0.77 -36.08
C GLU A 363 14.22 1.46 -36.79
N ASP A 364 15.38 0.81 -36.98
CA ASP A 364 16.56 1.44 -37.60
C ASP A 364 16.23 2.01 -39.00
N GLU A 365 15.58 1.21 -39.84
CA GLU A 365 15.12 1.59 -41.18
C GLU A 365 13.99 2.63 -41.13
N ILE A 366 13.17 2.61 -40.07
CA ILE A 366 12.04 3.53 -39.89
C ILE A 366 12.53 4.92 -39.44
N ALA A 367 13.55 4.99 -38.59
CA ALA A 367 14.20 6.23 -38.19
C ALA A 367 14.92 6.89 -39.38
N GLU A 368 15.62 6.08 -40.20
CA GLU A 368 16.25 6.54 -41.45
C GLU A 368 15.20 7.05 -42.46
N ALA A 369 14.15 6.28 -42.74
CA ALA A 369 13.06 6.68 -43.64
C ALA A 369 12.28 7.93 -43.16
N ARG A 370 12.37 8.26 -41.87
CA ARG A 370 11.83 9.48 -41.25
C ARG A 370 12.83 10.63 -41.17
N GLY A 371 14.12 10.39 -41.44
CA GLY A 371 15.17 11.40 -41.36
C GLY A 371 15.54 11.86 -39.94
N THR A 372 15.34 11.01 -38.92
CA THR A 372 15.53 11.37 -37.50
C THR A 372 16.53 10.44 -36.80
N ASP A 373 17.21 10.93 -35.75
CA ASP A 373 18.03 10.13 -34.85
C ASP A 373 17.22 9.39 -33.76
N LYS A 374 15.92 9.68 -33.67
CA LYS A 374 15.05 9.25 -32.57
C LYS A 374 14.53 7.83 -32.74
N HIS A 375 14.73 7.04 -31.69
CA HIS A 375 14.29 5.65 -31.56
C HIS A 375 13.33 5.53 -30.38
N TRP A 376 12.08 5.18 -30.65
CA TRP A 376 10.95 5.10 -29.71
C TRP A 376 10.59 3.66 -29.30
N CYS A 377 11.19 2.67 -29.94
CA CYS A 377 10.87 1.27 -29.76
C CYS A 377 11.93 0.50 -28.98
N TRP A 378 11.50 -0.64 -28.44
CA TRP A 378 12.40 -1.67 -27.94
C TRP A 378 13.30 -2.26 -29.05
N ALA A 379 14.54 -2.56 -28.68
CA ALA A 379 15.33 -3.55 -29.41
C ALA A 379 14.99 -4.93 -28.86
N TRP A 380 14.86 -5.91 -29.74
CA TRP A 380 14.90 -7.32 -29.34
C TRP A 380 16.34 -7.82 -29.46
N TRP A 381 16.69 -8.86 -28.72
CA TRP A 381 18.04 -9.40 -28.76
C TRP A 381 18.07 -10.91 -28.55
N GLU A 382 19.05 -11.56 -29.18
CA GLU A 382 19.19 -13.02 -29.21
C GLU A 382 20.66 -13.44 -29.27
N THR A 383 20.98 -14.61 -28.71
CA THR A 383 22.23 -15.33 -28.94
C THR A 383 22.03 -16.82 -28.66
N GLU A 384 22.93 -17.64 -29.20
CA GLU A 384 23.08 -19.03 -28.77
C GLU A 384 24.17 -19.15 -27.71
N VAL A 385 24.01 -20.08 -26.77
CA VAL A 385 25.01 -20.42 -25.76
C VAL A 385 25.25 -21.93 -25.78
N ASP A 386 26.52 -22.34 -25.88
CA ASP A 386 26.91 -23.76 -25.85
C ASP A 386 26.50 -24.41 -24.52
N MET A 387 25.85 -25.57 -24.60
CA MET A 387 25.36 -26.30 -23.45
C MET A 387 26.49 -26.72 -22.49
N SER A 388 27.68 -27.02 -23.02
CA SER A 388 28.87 -27.33 -22.20
C SER A 388 29.24 -26.20 -21.23
N ARG A 389 29.00 -24.94 -21.59
CA ARG A 389 29.26 -23.76 -20.75
C ARG A 389 28.23 -23.58 -19.64
N LEU A 390 27.02 -24.09 -19.84
CA LEU A 390 25.93 -24.08 -18.86
C LEU A 390 25.97 -25.32 -17.96
N LEU A 391 26.55 -26.43 -18.42
CA LEU A 391 26.81 -27.62 -17.60
C LEU A 391 27.99 -27.43 -16.64
N ASP A 392 28.94 -26.54 -16.95
CA ASP A 392 29.98 -26.10 -16.02
C ASP A 392 29.35 -25.55 -14.72
N SER A 393 29.75 -26.11 -13.58
CA SER A 393 29.23 -25.75 -12.26
C SER A 393 29.59 -24.31 -11.84
N ALA A 394 30.57 -23.68 -12.49
CA ALA A 394 30.86 -22.26 -12.28
C ALA A 394 29.79 -21.31 -12.89
N CYS A 395 28.90 -21.82 -13.75
CA CYS A 395 27.80 -21.05 -14.35
C CYS A 395 26.52 -21.18 -13.51
N GLU A 396 26.39 -20.38 -12.44
CA GLU A 396 25.18 -20.41 -11.59
C GLU A 396 23.98 -19.67 -12.22
N GLU A 397 24.21 -18.78 -13.18
CA GLU A 397 23.19 -17.88 -13.71
C GLU A 397 23.53 -17.31 -15.08
N ILE A 398 22.48 -16.99 -15.84
CA ILE A 398 22.55 -16.13 -17.02
C ILE A 398 22.14 -14.72 -16.57
N CYS A 399 23.01 -13.72 -16.79
CA CYS A 399 22.70 -12.31 -16.59
C CYS A 399 22.54 -11.60 -17.94
N CYS A 400 21.68 -10.57 -18.03
CA CYS A 400 21.64 -9.66 -19.19
C CYS A 400 21.62 -8.17 -18.81
N ARG A 401 22.15 -7.33 -19.71
CA ARG A 401 22.08 -5.86 -19.64
C ARG A 401 22.10 -5.22 -21.02
N ALA A 402 21.61 -3.97 -21.12
CA ALA A 402 21.67 -3.16 -22.33
C ALA A 402 22.51 -1.87 -22.16
N TRP A 403 22.90 -1.30 -23.30
CA TRP A 403 23.54 0.02 -23.46
C TRP A 403 22.83 0.85 -24.55
N ASP A 404 22.69 2.15 -24.32
CA ASP A 404 22.13 3.10 -25.29
C ASP A 404 23.17 4.01 -25.94
N SER A 405 22.75 4.81 -26.93
CA SER A 405 23.58 5.75 -27.69
C SER A 405 24.34 6.74 -26.80
N ASN A 406 23.79 7.07 -25.62
CA ASN A 406 24.39 8.00 -24.66
C ASN A 406 25.35 7.28 -23.68
N GLN A 407 25.62 5.99 -23.91
CA GLN A 407 26.43 5.11 -23.07
C GLN A 407 25.86 4.87 -21.66
N ASN A 408 24.56 5.06 -21.46
CA ASN A 408 23.92 4.61 -20.22
C ASN A 408 23.96 3.07 -20.17
N CYS A 409 24.17 2.52 -18.98
CA CYS A 409 24.14 1.08 -18.71
C CYS A 409 23.25 0.80 -17.49
N GLN A 410 22.65 -0.38 -17.42
CA GLN A 410 21.96 -0.85 -16.23
C GLN A 410 22.92 -1.10 -15.05
N PRO A 411 22.51 -0.81 -13.80
CA PRO A 411 23.32 -1.10 -12.62
C PRO A 411 23.38 -2.60 -12.32
N VAL A 412 24.46 -3.06 -11.69
CA VAL A 412 24.62 -4.47 -11.28
C VAL A 412 23.74 -4.83 -10.08
N GLN A 413 23.41 -3.83 -9.24
CA GLN A 413 22.69 -4.00 -7.98
C GLN A 413 21.33 -3.28 -8.01
N LEU A 414 20.35 -3.85 -7.30
CA LEU A 414 19.00 -3.29 -7.18
C LEU A 414 19.02 -2.02 -6.33
N THR A 415 18.42 -0.95 -6.83
CA THR A 415 18.24 0.32 -6.10
C THR A 415 16.76 0.46 -5.71
N TRP A 416 16.45 0.21 -4.44
CA TRP A 416 15.08 0.27 -3.92
C TRP A 416 14.52 1.70 -3.94
N THR A 417 13.22 1.84 -4.19
CA THR A 417 12.49 3.12 -4.18
C THR A 417 11.12 2.92 -3.53
N VAL A 418 10.59 3.95 -2.83
CA VAL A 418 9.28 3.88 -2.12
C VAL A 418 8.12 3.31 -2.96
N MET A 419 8.12 3.55 -4.28
CA MET A 419 7.06 3.15 -5.21
C MET A 419 7.48 2.01 -6.15
N GLY A 420 8.70 1.49 -6.01
CA GLY A 420 9.24 0.46 -6.89
C GLY A 420 9.07 0.79 -8.36
N MET A 421 9.62 1.93 -8.79
CA MET A 421 9.51 2.41 -10.17
C MET A 421 10.86 2.47 -10.86
N LEU A 422 10.85 2.31 -12.19
CA LEU A 422 12.02 2.25 -13.05
C LEU A 422 13.08 1.23 -12.60
N ASN A 423 12.64 0.09 -12.04
CA ASN A 423 13.55 -0.96 -11.58
C ASN A 423 14.32 -1.56 -12.77
N ASN A 424 15.61 -1.27 -12.87
CA ASN A 424 16.45 -1.66 -14.02
C ASN A 424 17.77 -2.41 -13.71
N PRO A 425 18.00 -3.07 -12.56
CA PRO A 425 19.25 -3.81 -12.36
C PRO A 425 19.40 -4.92 -13.42
N ILE A 426 20.63 -5.41 -13.63
CA ILE A 426 20.85 -6.52 -14.58
C ILE A 426 19.91 -7.70 -14.28
N TYR A 427 19.24 -8.21 -15.30
CA TYR A 427 18.22 -9.26 -15.14
C TYR A 427 18.92 -10.61 -15.04
N ARG A 428 18.53 -11.45 -14.08
CA ARG A 428 19.21 -12.75 -13.80
C ARG A 428 18.24 -13.92 -13.89
N ILE A 429 18.63 -14.96 -14.61
CA ILE A 429 17.99 -16.28 -14.60
C ILE A 429 18.95 -17.24 -13.89
N LYS A 430 18.51 -17.87 -12.79
CA LYS A 430 19.28 -18.91 -12.09
C LYS A 430 19.25 -20.23 -12.86
N ILE A 431 20.33 -20.99 -12.76
CA ILE A 431 20.51 -22.32 -13.36
C ILE A 431 20.57 -23.35 -12.24
N HIS A 432 19.54 -24.19 -12.15
CA HIS A 432 19.43 -25.28 -11.18
C HIS A 432 19.79 -26.62 -11.84
N ARG A 433 20.37 -27.54 -11.08
CA ARG A 433 20.84 -28.86 -11.55
C ARG A 433 20.42 -29.94 -10.56
N GLU A 434 19.55 -30.85 -10.98
CA GLU A 434 18.91 -31.87 -10.15
C GLU A 434 18.92 -33.22 -10.87
N GLY A 435 19.77 -34.14 -10.44
CA GLY A 435 19.94 -35.45 -11.12
C GLY A 435 20.39 -35.27 -12.57
N SER A 436 19.62 -35.82 -13.52
CA SER A 436 19.85 -35.67 -14.97
C SER A 436 19.31 -34.36 -15.56
N ARG A 437 18.66 -33.50 -14.76
CA ARG A 437 17.96 -32.31 -15.24
C ARG A 437 18.72 -31.04 -14.92
N MET A 438 18.74 -30.11 -15.88
CA MET A 438 19.08 -28.71 -15.63
C MET A 438 17.88 -27.84 -15.98
N TRP A 439 17.53 -26.85 -15.14
CA TRP A 439 16.37 -26.00 -15.35
C TRP A 439 16.62 -24.53 -14.97
N PHE A 440 15.77 -23.64 -15.50
CA PHE A 440 15.99 -22.20 -15.52
C PHE A 440 14.93 -21.43 -14.72
N GLU A 441 15.36 -20.54 -13.83
CA GLU A 441 14.45 -19.76 -12.97
C GLU A 441 14.61 -18.26 -13.17
N HIS A 442 13.57 -17.56 -13.65
CA HIS A 442 13.51 -16.08 -13.64
C HIS A 442 13.38 -15.52 -12.19
N PRO A 443 13.61 -14.21 -11.95
CA PRO A 443 13.46 -13.63 -10.61
C PRO A 443 12.05 -13.81 -10.04
N THR A 444 11.02 -13.62 -10.87
CA THR A 444 9.60 -13.84 -10.54
C THR A 444 8.68 -13.70 -11.77
N GLN A 445 7.42 -14.12 -11.67
CA GLN A 445 6.44 -14.19 -12.77
C GLN A 445 5.22 -13.25 -12.64
N GLY A 446 5.39 -12.01 -12.15
CA GLY A 446 4.25 -11.08 -11.98
C GLY A 446 3.24 -11.59 -10.96
N SER A 447 1.94 -11.66 -11.28
CA SER A 447 0.93 -12.27 -10.40
C SER A 447 1.06 -13.79 -10.23
N MET A 448 1.89 -14.48 -11.02
CA MET A 448 2.04 -15.94 -10.97
C MET A 448 3.03 -16.38 -9.86
N PRO A 449 2.93 -17.64 -9.39
CA PRO A 449 3.91 -18.28 -8.51
C PRO A 449 5.30 -18.43 -9.14
N GLY A 450 6.29 -18.80 -8.33
CA GLY A 450 7.66 -19.11 -8.74
C GLY A 450 8.60 -17.90 -8.90
N GLY A 451 9.90 -18.19 -8.79
CA GLY A 451 11.01 -17.30 -9.10
C GLY A 451 12.05 -17.23 -7.98
N TRP A 452 13.33 -17.06 -8.32
CA TRP A 452 14.43 -17.20 -7.35
C TRP A 452 14.46 -16.10 -6.27
N MET A 453 13.66 -15.03 -6.42
CA MET A 453 13.46 -14.01 -5.39
C MET A 453 12.25 -14.30 -4.46
N THR A 454 11.54 -15.42 -4.65
CA THR A 454 10.32 -15.77 -3.91
C THR A 454 10.57 -16.84 -2.83
N ASP A 455 9.57 -17.10 -2.00
CA ASP A 455 9.49 -18.25 -1.10
C ASP A 455 9.48 -19.62 -1.82
N GLN A 456 9.36 -19.60 -3.16
CA GLN A 456 9.40 -20.78 -4.04
C GLN A 456 10.71 -20.90 -4.82
N ALA A 457 11.75 -20.14 -4.46
CA ALA A 457 13.07 -20.22 -5.09
C ALA A 457 13.62 -21.66 -5.09
N GLY A 458 14.09 -22.13 -6.26
CA GLY A 458 14.60 -23.49 -6.41
C GLY A 458 13.54 -24.59 -6.34
N GLN A 459 12.24 -24.29 -6.50
CA GLN A 459 11.18 -25.30 -6.57
C GLN A 459 10.74 -25.54 -8.01
N PHE A 460 11.18 -26.65 -8.61
CA PHE A 460 10.72 -27.05 -9.94
C PHE A 460 9.23 -27.45 -9.92
N ASN A 461 8.48 -27.05 -10.94
CA ASN A 461 7.06 -27.34 -11.05
C ASN A 461 6.72 -28.08 -12.36
N GLU A 462 6.59 -29.40 -12.27
CA GLU A 462 6.22 -30.29 -13.39
C GLU A 462 4.94 -29.84 -14.14
N SER A 463 4.02 -29.14 -13.47
CA SER A 463 2.74 -28.70 -14.08
C SER A 463 2.90 -27.58 -15.10
N PHE A 464 4.03 -26.88 -15.07
CA PHE A 464 4.37 -25.77 -15.97
C PHE A 464 5.72 -26.00 -16.66
N ALA A 465 6.22 -27.23 -16.63
CA ALA A 465 7.50 -27.61 -17.23
C ALA A 465 7.42 -27.60 -18.76
N VAL A 466 8.43 -27.02 -19.42
CA VAL A 466 8.59 -27.04 -20.88
C VAL A 466 10.06 -27.29 -21.23
N GLU A 467 10.33 -28.00 -22.32
CA GLU A 467 11.72 -28.13 -22.81
C GLU A 467 12.27 -26.74 -23.18
N ALA A 468 13.49 -26.44 -22.76
CA ALA A 468 14.14 -25.16 -23.05
C ALA A 468 14.49 -25.05 -24.53
N THR A 469 14.21 -23.89 -25.13
CA THR A 469 14.32 -23.67 -26.57
C THR A 469 15.75 -23.92 -27.09
N PRO A 470 15.99 -24.93 -27.95
CA PRO A 470 17.31 -25.17 -28.54
C PRO A 470 17.79 -23.99 -29.38
N GLY A 471 19.11 -23.86 -29.53
CA GLY A 471 19.70 -22.90 -30.46
C GLY A 471 19.37 -23.24 -31.92
N LYS A 472 19.22 -22.21 -32.75
CA LYS A 472 18.74 -22.33 -34.14
C LYS A 472 19.79 -22.92 -35.10
N THR A 473 21.05 -22.68 -34.83
CA THR A 473 22.20 -23.09 -35.66
C THR A 473 22.98 -24.26 -35.05
N GLY A 474 22.91 -24.44 -33.72
CA GLY A 474 23.66 -25.49 -33.02
C GLY A 474 25.14 -25.13 -32.83
N VAL A 475 25.50 -23.85 -32.95
CA VAL A 475 26.87 -23.31 -32.88
C VAL A 475 26.82 -21.97 -32.15
N ALA A 476 27.40 -21.85 -30.96
CA ALA A 476 27.48 -20.55 -30.30
C ALA A 476 28.37 -19.60 -31.13
N PRO A 477 28.01 -18.31 -31.26
CA PRO A 477 28.74 -17.39 -32.12
C PRO A 477 30.14 -17.12 -31.54
N LEU A 478 31.18 -17.30 -32.37
CA LEU A 478 32.59 -17.08 -32.01
C LEU A 478 32.90 -15.59 -31.78
N ARG A 479 32.47 -15.09 -30.61
CA ARG A 479 32.66 -13.71 -30.17
C ARG A 479 33.80 -13.68 -29.15
N PRO A 480 34.85 -12.86 -29.35
CA PRO A 480 35.85 -12.65 -28.31
C PRO A 480 35.18 -12.12 -27.06
N VAL A 481 35.23 -12.88 -25.96
CA VAL A 481 34.84 -12.40 -24.63
C VAL A 481 35.62 -11.12 -24.37
N ALA A 482 34.93 -10.04 -23.99
CA ALA A 482 35.56 -8.73 -23.82
C ALA A 482 36.55 -8.76 -22.65
N ALA A 483 37.84 -8.98 -22.96
CA ALA A 483 38.88 -9.19 -21.97
C ALA A 483 39.24 -7.89 -21.24
N VAL A 484 38.53 -7.62 -20.14
CA VAL A 484 38.80 -6.45 -19.29
C VAL A 484 40.03 -6.69 -18.43
N TRP A 485 41.05 -5.85 -18.67
CA TRP A 485 42.11 -5.39 -17.76
C TRP A 485 42.48 -6.29 -16.57
N LYS A 486 43.64 -6.96 -16.65
CA LYS A 486 44.26 -7.66 -15.50
C LYS A 486 44.80 -6.65 -14.46
N GLY A 487 43.93 -6.11 -13.62
CA GLY A 487 44.29 -5.15 -12.56
C GLY A 487 43.66 -5.49 -11.21
N ALA A 488 44.51 -5.97 -10.29
CA ALA A 488 44.19 -6.45 -8.93
C ALA A 488 43.30 -7.70 -8.84
N LYS A 489 43.63 -8.58 -7.88
CA LYS A 489 42.80 -9.74 -7.50
C LYS A 489 41.62 -9.22 -6.67
N ILE A 490 40.40 -9.61 -7.04
CA ILE A 490 39.30 -9.67 -6.07
C ILE A 490 39.37 -11.08 -5.48
N ASP A 491 40.08 -11.22 -4.37
CA ASP A 491 40.20 -12.51 -3.69
C ASP A 491 38.89 -12.92 -3.02
N SER A 492 38.55 -14.20 -3.14
CA SER A 492 37.33 -14.79 -2.59
C SER A 492 37.35 -14.80 -1.06
N VAL A 493 36.41 -14.09 -0.43
CA VAL A 493 36.29 -14.06 1.04
C VAL A 493 35.53 -15.30 1.53
N SER A 494 36.22 -16.43 1.60
CA SER A 494 35.77 -17.64 2.30
C SER A 494 36.47 -17.77 3.65
N ALA A 495 35.68 -17.67 4.74
CA ALA A 495 35.92 -18.09 6.13
C ALA A 495 37.35 -18.09 6.76
N ALA A 496 37.40 -17.43 7.93
CA ALA A 496 38.34 -17.63 9.06
C ALA A 496 39.79 -17.10 8.96
N GLY A 497 40.26 -16.44 10.05
CA GLY A 497 41.70 -16.49 10.41
C GLY A 497 42.47 -15.22 10.77
N ALA A 498 41.93 -14.22 11.46
CA ALA A 498 42.74 -13.18 12.16
C ALA A 498 41.96 -12.58 13.35
N SER A 499 42.24 -12.89 14.62
CA SER A 499 43.41 -12.50 15.43
C SER A 499 43.55 -10.99 15.67
N SER A 500 42.72 -10.48 16.59
CA SER A 500 42.99 -9.34 17.50
C SER A 500 44.07 -8.31 17.12
N THR A 501 43.65 -7.10 16.75
CA THR A 501 44.22 -5.85 17.32
C THR A 501 43.16 -4.74 17.31
N SER A 502 43.36 -3.68 18.10
CA SER A 502 42.25 -2.97 18.74
C SER A 502 42.03 -1.51 18.30
N GLN A 503 40.74 -1.13 18.23
CA GLN A 503 40.19 0.24 18.22
C GLN A 503 40.46 1.09 16.96
N ALA A 504 39.61 2.06 16.58
CA ALA A 504 38.39 2.55 17.21
C ALA A 504 37.23 2.67 16.18
N ALA A 505 35.98 2.63 16.66
CA ALA A 505 34.80 2.72 15.80
C ALA A 505 34.39 4.17 15.46
N ALA A 506 33.81 4.38 14.29
CA ALA A 506 33.14 5.62 13.89
C ALA A 506 31.72 5.32 13.41
N THR A 507 30.71 5.87 14.10
CA THR A 507 29.29 5.54 13.94
C THR A 507 28.52 6.53 13.05
N ARG A 508 27.39 6.09 12.48
CA ARG A 508 26.30 6.94 12.00
C ARG A 508 24.94 6.31 12.37
N PRO A 509 24.01 7.01 13.05
CA PRO A 509 22.78 6.43 13.58
C PRO A 509 21.51 6.77 12.76
N THR A 510 20.41 6.08 13.07
CA THR A 510 19.03 6.47 12.73
C THR A 510 18.34 7.15 13.94
N LYS A 511 17.14 7.71 13.74
CA LYS A 511 16.50 8.64 14.68
C LYS A 511 16.02 8.04 16.02
N ALA A 512 15.90 6.72 16.12
CA ALA A 512 15.72 5.96 17.37
C ALA A 512 16.80 4.87 17.40
N GLY A 513 18.00 5.23 17.89
CA GLY A 513 19.24 4.46 17.71
C GLY A 513 19.37 3.20 18.57
N LYS A 514 18.45 2.23 18.41
CA LYS A 514 18.44 0.94 19.11
C LYS A 514 17.91 -0.19 18.20
N LEU A 515 18.76 -0.66 17.29
CA LEU A 515 18.63 -2.02 16.76
C LEU A 515 19.05 -3.01 17.84
N VAL A 516 18.32 -4.10 18.00
CA VAL A 516 18.68 -5.16 18.94
C VAL A 516 19.71 -6.06 18.25
N GLN A 517 20.92 -6.15 18.83
CA GLN A 517 21.98 -7.00 18.28
C GLN A 517 21.91 -8.39 18.90
N SER A 518 21.52 -9.38 18.10
CA SER A 518 21.54 -10.80 18.46
C SER A 518 22.95 -11.23 18.90
N THR A 519 23.08 -11.83 20.08
CA THR A 519 24.32 -12.51 20.50
C THR A 519 24.35 -13.93 19.95
N GLU A 520 25.54 -14.55 19.87
CA GLU A 520 25.66 -15.96 19.46
C GLU A 520 24.88 -16.90 20.41
N GLU A 521 24.81 -16.55 21.70
CA GLU A 521 24.02 -17.26 22.71
C GLU A 521 22.50 -17.14 22.45
N TRP A 522 22.01 -15.96 22.09
CA TRP A 522 20.61 -15.76 21.74
C TRP A 522 20.23 -16.44 20.43
N LEU A 523 21.12 -16.45 19.43
CA LEU A 523 20.93 -17.19 18.18
C LEU A 523 20.93 -18.72 18.39
N ALA A 524 21.60 -19.23 19.44
CA ALA A 524 21.50 -20.62 19.88
C ALA A 524 20.20 -20.97 20.66
N GLY A 525 19.34 -19.97 20.90
CA GLY A 525 17.97 -20.12 21.39
C GLY A 525 17.74 -19.68 22.83
N ILE A 526 16.78 -18.76 23.02
CA ILE A 526 16.37 -18.19 24.31
C ILE A 526 15.21 -19.01 24.90
N SER A 527 15.18 -19.31 26.21
CA SER A 527 14.06 -20.03 26.84
C SER A 527 12.92 -19.10 27.30
N MET A 528 11.72 -19.64 27.47
CA MET A 528 10.59 -18.88 28.03
C MET A 528 10.86 -18.41 29.47
N GLU A 529 11.69 -19.11 30.22
CA GLU A 529 12.10 -18.78 31.58
C GLU A 529 13.01 -17.55 31.62
N GLU A 530 13.73 -17.28 30.53
CA GLU A 530 14.45 -16.02 30.35
C GLU A 530 13.47 -14.91 29.96
N VAL A 531 12.67 -15.09 28.89
CA VAL A 531 11.72 -14.08 28.39
C VAL A 531 10.80 -13.54 29.50
N LYS A 532 10.31 -14.41 30.39
CA LYS A 532 9.45 -14.04 31.55
C LYS A 532 10.08 -13.04 32.53
N LYS A 533 11.40 -12.80 32.50
CA LYS A 533 12.09 -11.79 33.34
C LYS A 533 11.98 -10.37 32.78
N HIS A 534 11.58 -10.23 31.51
CA HIS A 534 11.60 -8.98 30.76
C HIS A 534 10.15 -8.56 30.48
N ASP A 535 9.47 -8.02 31.49
CA ASP A 535 8.04 -7.71 31.46
C ASP A 535 7.68 -6.24 31.79
N ASN A 536 8.64 -5.31 31.76
CA ASN A 536 8.47 -3.96 32.30
C ASN A 536 9.21 -2.88 31.48
N GLU A 537 8.99 -1.60 31.79
CA GLU A 537 9.52 -0.46 31.03
C GLU A 537 11.05 -0.48 30.84
N SER A 538 11.80 -1.06 31.80
CA SER A 538 13.26 -1.15 31.72
C SER A 538 13.77 -2.34 30.89
N SER A 539 12.94 -3.38 30.72
CA SER A 539 13.24 -4.57 29.92
C SER A 539 11.96 -5.33 29.61
N CYS A 540 11.58 -5.41 28.32
CA CYS A 540 10.28 -5.89 27.85
C CYS A 540 10.47 -6.77 26.61
N TRP A 541 10.60 -8.08 26.79
CA TRP A 541 10.76 -9.04 25.70
C TRP A 541 9.47 -9.84 25.49
N PHE A 542 9.17 -10.22 24.26
CA PHE A 542 7.98 -10.99 23.92
C PHE A 542 8.24 -11.94 22.75
N VAL A 543 7.40 -12.97 22.62
CA VAL A 543 7.55 -14.01 21.59
C VAL A 543 6.50 -13.86 20.51
N VAL A 544 6.93 -13.91 19.24
CA VAL A 544 6.05 -13.97 18.07
C VAL A 544 6.60 -15.01 17.09
N LYS A 545 5.75 -15.95 16.68
CA LYS A 545 6.03 -17.07 15.77
C LYS A 545 7.31 -17.83 16.16
N GLY A 546 7.42 -18.18 17.44
CA GLY A 546 8.56 -18.93 17.97
C GLY A 546 9.90 -18.17 17.94
N ASN A 547 9.87 -16.84 17.85
CA ASN A 547 11.03 -15.97 17.85
C ASN A 547 10.90 -14.91 18.94
N VAL A 548 12.00 -14.53 19.59
CA VAL A 548 12.03 -13.58 20.72
C VAL A 548 12.48 -12.20 20.25
N TYR A 549 11.83 -11.16 20.76
CA TYR A 549 12.05 -9.77 20.40
C TYR A 549 12.13 -8.89 21.66
N ASP A 550 13.04 -7.91 21.68
CA ASP A 550 13.12 -6.88 22.74
C ASP A 550 12.38 -5.61 22.31
N GLY A 551 11.21 -5.37 22.92
CA GLY A 551 10.38 -4.20 22.69
C GLY A 551 10.76 -2.95 23.49
N THR A 552 11.66 -3.04 24.49
CA THR A 552 12.10 -1.87 25.29
C THR A 552 12.61 -0.69 24.45
N PRO A 553 13.35 -0.89 23.34
CA PRO A 553 13.67 0.16 22.39
C PRO A 553 12.49 0.97 21.84
N TYR A 554 11.34 0.32 21.61
CA TYR A 554 10.25 0.86 20.78
C TYR A 554 9.03 1.34 21.58
N LEU A 555 9.01 1.14 22.91
CA LEU A 555 7.86 1.47 23.78
C LEU A 555 7.30 2.87 23.52
N GLN A 556 8.15 3.90 23.49
CA GLN A 556 7.71 5.30 23.37
C GLN A 556 7.35 5.71 21.93
N ASP A 557 7.74 4.93 20.93
CA ASP A 557 7.49 5.19 19.50
C ASP A 557 6.34 4.33 18.93
N HIS A 558 5.73 3.48 19.77
CA HIS A 558 4.66 2.58 19.38
C HIS A 558 3.32 3.33 19.19
N PRO A 559 2.65 3.24 18.01
CA PRO A 559 1.42 4.00 17.74
C PRO A 559 0.23 3.70 18.64
N GLY A 560 0.21 2.55 19.33
CA GLY A 560 -0.79 2.21 20.34
C GLY A 560 -0.37 2.58 21.78
N GLY A 561 0.63 3.44 21.93
CA GLY A 561 1.22 3.80 23.22
C GLY A 561 2.17 2.74 23.80
N ALA A 562 3.00 3.17 24.75
CA ALA A 562 3.97 2.29 25.42
C ALA A 562 3.30 1.16 26.22
N SER A 563 2.13 1.47 26.80
CA SER A 563 1.31 0.51 27.56
C SER A 563 1.00 -0.74 26.73
N SER A 564 0.67 -0.62 25.44
CA SER A 564 0.28 -1.75 24.61
C SER A 564 1.36 -2.83 24.42
N ILE A 565 2.65 -2.47 24.38
CA ILE A 565 3.74 -3.47 24.28
C ILE A 565 4.02 -4.11 25.64
N LEU A 566 3.92 -3.37 26.75
CA LEU A 566 4.11 -3.90 28.12
C LEU A 566 3.11 -5.02 28.48
N LEU A 567 1.99 -5.11 27.76
CA LEU A 567 0.99 -6.17 27.88
C LEU A 567 1.32 -7.45 27.09
N ALA A 568 2.37 -7.43 26.29
CA ALA A 568 3.01 -8.60 25.68
C ALA A 568 4.31 -9.01 26.39
N GLY A 569 4.93 -8.11 27.15
CA GLY A 569 6.16 -8.37 27.91
C GLY A 569 6.07 -9.62 28.79
N GLY A 570 7.04 -10.52 28.64
CA GLY A 570 7.14 -11.83 29.29
C GLY A 570 6.33 -12.97 28.65
N LEU A 571 5.60 -12.73 27.54
CA LEU A 571 4.58 -13.64 27.02
C LEU A 571 4.80 -14.09 25.57
N GLU A 572 4.05 -15.13 25.17
CA GLU A 572 3.75 -15.43 23.77
C GLU A 572 2.62 -14.50 23.30
N ALA A 573 2.83 -13.83 22.17
CA ALA A 573 1.96 -12.77 21.68
C ALA A 573 1.57 -12.94 20.19
N THR A 574 1.76 -14.12 19.58
CA THR A 574 1.54 -14.32 18.14
C THR A 574 0.13 -13.97 17.69
N GLU A 575 -0.89 -14.50 18.37
CA GLU A 575 -2.30 -14.26 17.99
C GLU A 575 -2.72 -12.82 18.23
N ASP A 576 -2.21 -12.20 19.32
CA ASP A 576 -2.43 -10.79 19.60
C ASP A 576 -1.73 -9.90 18.56
N PHE A 577 -0.53 -10.28 18.11
CA PHE A 577 0.20 -9.54 17.09
C PHE A 577 -0.47 -9.67 15.71
N GLU A 578 -0.86 -10.88 15.28
CA GLU A 578 -1.54 -11.13 13.98
C GLU A 578 -2.87 -10.40 13.83
N ALA A 579 -3.63 -10.19 14.91
CA ALA A 579 -5.00 -9.69 14.82
C ALA A 579 -5.13 -8.16 14.75
N VAL A 580 -4.08 -7.41 15.14
CA VAL A 580 -4.07 -5.92 15.11
C VAL A 580 -2.98 -5.32 14.23
N HIS A 581 -1.82 -5.97 14.09
CA HIS A 581 -0.67 -5.36 13.42
C HIS A 581 -0.69 -5.56 11.89
N SER A 582 -0.40 -4.47 11.17
CA SER A 582 -0.28 -4.49 9.70
C SER A 582 1.02 -5.16 9.26
N THR A 583 1.11 -5.53 7.98
CA THR A 583 2.33 -6.13 7.38
C THR A 583 3.59 -5.27 7.58
N ARG A 584 3.45 -3.94 7.69
CA ARG A 584 4.57 -3.03 8.02
C ARG A 584 5.10 -3.26 9.44
N ALA A 585 4.23 -3.48 10.42
CA ALA A 585 4.66 -3.76 11.78
C ALA A 585 5.33 -5.14 11.90
N TRP A 586 4.97 -6.11 11.04
CA TRP A 586 5.72 -7.37 10.88
C TRP A 586 7.11 -7.19 10.24
N GLU A 587 7.33 -6.15 9.46
CA GLU A 587 8.68 -5.79 8.99
C GLU A 587 9.48 -5.07 10.09
N MET A 588 8.89 -4.10 10.79
CA MET A 588 9.53 -3.37 11.89
C MET A 588 9.88 -4.28 13.08
N LEU A 589 9.11 -5.34 13.33
CA LEU A 589 9.40 -6.32 14.38
C LEU A 589 10.81 -6.95 14.23
N LYS A 590 11.34 -7.04 13.00
CA LYS A 590 12.67 -7.61 12.72
C LYS A 590 13.82 -6.79 13.32
N ASP A 591 13.66 -5.48 13.44
CA ASP A 591 14.66 -4.56 14.00
C ASP A 591 14.89 -4.78 15.52
N TYR A 592 13.98 -5.53 16.14
CA TYR A 592 13.95 -5.88 17.55
C TYR A 592 14.28 -7.36 17.82
N TYR A 593 14.66 -8.12 16.80
CA TYR A 593 14.89 -9.56 16.88
C TYR A 593 16.11 -9.92 17.74
N MET A 594 15.94 -10.90 18.62
CA MET A 594 16.99 -11.41 19.49
C MET A 594 17.54 -12.76 19.02
N GLY A 595 16.64 -13.70 18.75
CA GLY A 595 16.96 -15.10 18.49
C GLY A 595 15.71 -15.98 18.49
N PRO A 596 15.82 -17.26 18.08
CA PRO A 596 14.71 -18.19 18.12
C PRO A 596 14.34 -18.53 19.58
N LEU A 597 13.08 -18.89 19.80
CA LEU A 597 12.67 -19.51 21.05
C LEU A 597 13.21 -20.95 21.10
N LYS A 598 13.95 -21.27 22.15
CA LYS A 598 14.52 -22.59 22.37
C LYS A 598 13.40 -23.62 22.54
N ALA A 599 13.36 -24.60 21.65
CA ALA A 599 12.46 -25.74 21.80
C ALA A 599 12.72 -26.45 23.14
N ALA A 600 11.66 -26.77 23.87
CA ALA A 600 11.77 -27.54 25.11
C ALA A 600 12.43 -28.90 24.82
N SER A 601 13.38 -29.33 25.65
CA SER A 601 13.99 -30.65 25.49
C SER A 601 12.93 -31.75 25.61
N THR A 602 13.04 -32.77 24.77
CA THR A 602 12.05 -33.86 24.65
C THR A 602 11.86 -34.67 25.94
N GLU A 603 12.81 -34.59 26.88
CA GLU A 603 12.71 -35.14 28.22
C GLU A 603 11.58 -34.50 29.06
N ALA A 604 11.28 -33.20 28.85
CA ALA A 604 10.23 -32.50 29.57
C ALA A 604 8.81 -32.85 29.08
N GLN A 605 8.65 -33.14 27.78
CA GLN A 605 7.34 -33.48 27.20
C GLN A 605 6.90 -34.91 27.52
N ALA A 606 7.84 -35.83 27.81
CA ALA A 606 7.53 -37.19 28.22
C ALA A 606 6.79 -37.29 29.57
N ALA A 607 6.90 -36.28 30.43
CA ALA A 607 6.28 -36.27 31.76
C ALA A 607 4.77 -35.91 31.77
N LEU A 608 4.20 -35.50 30.63
CA LEU A 608 2.86 -34.90 30.54
C LEU A 608 1.78 -35.84 29.95
N ILE A 609 2.10 -37.12 29.69
CA ILE A 609 1.17 -38.12 29.17
C ILE A 609 0.90 -39.22 30.21
N LEU A 610 0.05 -38.92 31.19
CA LEU A 610 -0.73 -39.91 31.94
C LEU A 610 -2.18 -39.43 32.09
N PRO A 611 -3.19 -40.28 31.84
CA PRO A 611 -4.58 -39.86 31.83
C PRO A 611 -5.12 -39.58 33.25
N SER A 612 -5.92 -38.52 33.36
CA SER A 612 -6.47 -38.05 34.63
C SER A 612 -7.58 -38.96 35.17
N PHE A 613 -7.26 -39.83 36.13
CA PHE A 613 -8.24 -40.59 36.91
C PHE A 613 -7.88 -40.66 38.41
N GLY A 614 -8.66 -39.94 39.23
CA GLY A 614 -8.85 -40.27 40.65
C GLY A 614 -8.18 -39.37 41.71
N ARG A 615 -9.04 -38.70 42.48
CA ARG A 615 -9.00 -38.44 43.95
C ARG A 615 -7.69 -37.90 44.58
N VAL A 616 -7.68 -36.69 45.15
CA VAL A 616 -8.27 -36.26 46.45
C VAL A 616 -7.45 -36.71 47.68
N MET A 617 -7.38 -35.80 48.67
CA MET A 617 -6.86 -35.89 50.06
C MET A 617 -5.42 -35.44 50.39
N LEU A 618 -5.40 -34.34 51.16
CA LEU A 618 -4.73 -34.17 52.47
C LEU A 618 -3.29 -33.61 52.54
N SER A 619 -3.14 -32.69 53.50
CA SER A 619 -1.91 -32.02 53.94
C SER A 619 -1.36 -32.67 55.22
N LEU A 620 -0.04 -32.50 55.51
CA LEU A 620 0.51 -32.05 56.81
C LEU A 620 2.02 -32.38 56.99
N LEU A 621 2.76 -31.43 57.61
CA LEU A 621 4.04 -31.61 58.34
C LEU A 621 5.28 -32.01 57.49
N ALA A 622 6.54 -31.80 57.88
CA ALA A 622 7.10 -31.23 59.12
C ALA A 622 8.32 -30.29 58.87
N THR A 623 8.71 -29.53 59.90
CA THR A 623 9.97 -28.75 60.04
C THR A 623 10.92 -29.49 61.03
N PRO A 624 12.03 -28.95 61.63
CA PRO A 624 12.65 -27.61 61.57
C PRO A 624 14.23 -27.55 61.61
N LEU A 625 14.73 -26.37 62.04
CA LEU A 625 16.10 -25.94 62.44
C LEU A 625 16.98 -25.41 61.28
N TRP A 626 17.83 -24.37 61.40
CA TRP A 626 18.15 -23.34 62.43
C TRP A 626 18.74 -22.09 61.70
N GLY A 627 18.91 -20.88 62.27
CA GLY A 627 18.48 -20.31 63.55
C GLY A 627 19.03 -18.87 63.79
N LEU A 628 18.26 -18.03 64.51
CA LEU A 628 18.68 -17.06 65.57
C LEU A 628 20.02 -16.27 65.41
N ARG A 629 20.10 -14.92 65.36
CA ARG A 629 19.66 -13.84 66.31
C ARG A 629 19.86 -12.44 65.65
N ALA A 630 19.38 -11.28 66.11
CA ALA A 630 18.39 -10.89 67.14
C ALA A 630 17.97 -9.39 67.03
N LEU A 631 16.72 -9.11 67.42
CA LEU A 631 16.19 -7.97 68.22
C LEU A 631 16.67 -6.51 67.97
N PHE A 632 15.69 -5.59 67.77
CA PHE A 632 15.20 -4.70 68.85
C PHE A 632 13.77 -4.17 68.52
N THR A 633 13.07 -3.68 69.54
CA THR A 633 11.63 -3.27 69.59
C THR A 633 11.52 -1.78 70.04
N PRO A 634 10.37 -1.06 70.29
CA PRO A 634 9.04 -1.55 70.72
C PRO A 634 7.74 -0.74 70.36
N PHE A 635 6.60 -1.24 70.91
CA PHE A 635 5.24 -0.67 71.01
C PHE A 635 4.36 -0.52 69.75
N GLY A 636 3.04 -0.74 69.90
CA GLY A 636 2.03 -0.51 68.84
C GLY A 636 0.84 -1.49 68.73
N GLY A 637 0.61 -2.38 69.70
CA GLY A 637 -0.37 -3.47 69.56
C GLY A 637 -1.84 -3.09 69.74
N LEU A 638 -2.53 -2.61 68.68
CA LEU A 638 -4.01 -2.55 68.64
C LEU A 638 -4.61 -2.60 67.22
N ARG A 639 -4.48 -3.74 66.51
CA ARG A 639 -5.26 -3.98 65.26
C ARG A 639 -5.47 -5.46 64.90
N ALA A 640 -5.84 -6.28 65.89
CA ALA A 640 -6.26 -7.68 65.71
C ALA A 640 -7.70 -7.83 65.19
N LEU A 641 -8.15 -6.88 64.38
CA LEU A 641 -9.44 -6.79 63.68
C LEU A 641 -9.23 -5.78 62.54
N LEU A 642 -9.96 -5.95 61.42
CA LEU A 642 -9.62 -5.40 60.10
C LEU A 642 -8.39 -6.05 59.45
N LYS A 643 -8.53 -7.30 58.98
CA LYS A 643 -7.98 -7.61 57.66
C LYS A 643 -8.66 -6.64 56.68
N PRO A 644 -7.93 -5.90 55.82
CA PRO A 644 -8.60 -5.11 54.80
C PRO A 644 -9.40 -6.06 53.92
N PHE A 645 -10.66 -5.71 53.64
CA PHE A 645 -11.35 -6.28 52.48
C PHE A 645 -10.51 -5.92 51.26
N ARG A 646 -9.77 -6.90 50.72
CA ARG A 646 -9.31 -6.79 49.35
C ARG A 646 -10.57 -6.75 48.50
N SER A 647 -10.78 -5.63 47.81
CA SER A 647 -11.75 -5.54 46.73
C SER A 647 -11.56 -6.76 45.80
N PRO A 648 -12.63 -7.34 45.24
CA PRO A 648 -12.49 -8.30 44.15
C PRO A 648 -11.54 -7.73 43.09
N ALA A 649 -10.73 -8.59 42.48
CA ALA A 649 -9.93 -8.15 41.34
C ALA A 649 -10.87 -7.59 40.26
N PRO A 650 -10.46 -6.52 39.54
CA PRO A 650 -11.19 -6.04 38.36
C PRO A 650 -11.46 -7.20 37.40
N PHE A 651 -12.57 -7.15 36.65
CA PHE A 651 -12.82 -8.19 35.65
C PHE A 651 -11.71 -8.18 34.59
N LEU A 652 -11.46 -7.04 33.95
CA LEU A 652 -10.48 -6.92 32.88
C LEU A 652 -9.04 -7.18 33.36
N ASN A 653 -8.42 -8.24 32.81
CA ASN A 653 -6.98 -8.50 32.85
C ASN A 653 -6.32 -7.92 31.58
N PRO A 654 -5.27 -7.09 31.70
CA PRO A 654 -4.65 -6.47 30.53
C PRO A 654 -3.62 -7.38 29.85
N ARG A 655 -3.21 -8.51 30.46
CA ARG A 655 -2.32 -9.51 29.86
C ARG A 655 -3.07 -10.74 29.33
N GLU A 656 -4.05 -11.24 30.07
CA GLU A 656 -4.84 -12.42 29.70
C GLU A 656 -6.12 -12.04 28.92
N SER A 657 -6.73 -13.01 28.22
CA SER A 657 -8.03 -12.81 27.55
C SER A 657 -9.12 -13.53 28.34
N GLN A 658 -10.30 -12.93 28.46
CA GLN A 658 -11.41 -13.43 29.28
C GLN A 658 -12.73 -13.30 28.51
N GLN A 659 -13.71 -14.16 28.81
CA GLN A 659 -14.96 -14.18 28.05
C GLN A 659 -16.08 -13.36 28.69
N LEU A 660 -16.77 -12.62 27.84
CA LEU A 660 -17.99 -11.88 28.14
C LEU A 660 -19.14 -12.46 27.31
N GLU A 661 -20.21 -12.87 27.98
CA GLU A 661 -21.41 -13.45 27.33
C GLU A 661 -22.43 -12.35 27.01
N LEU A 662 -22.90 -12.30 25.76
CA LEU A 662 -23.89 -11.34 25.30
C LEU A 662 -25.26 -11.67 25.92
N SER A 663 -25.72 -10.86 26.86
CA SER A 663 -27.01 -11.05 27.54
C SER A 663 -28.17 -10.26 26.91
N GLU A 664 -27.89 -9.16 26.21
CA GLU A 664 -28.92 -8.33 25.57
C GLU A 664 -28.37 -7.63 24.32
N LYS A 665 -29.24 -7.42 23.31
CA LYS A 665 -28.94 -6.65 22.11
C LYS A 665 -30.08 -5.65 21.86
N ILE A 666 -29.87 -4.40 22.22
CA ILE A 666 -30.88 -3.33 22.14
C ILE A 666 -30.69 -2.59 20.83
N VAL A 667 -31.71 -2.53 19.99
CA VAL A 667 -31.68 -1.77 18.72
C VAL A 667 -31.88 -0.28 19.03
N VAL A 668 -31.00 0.57 18.50
CA VAL A 668 -31.01 2.03 18.67
C VAL A 668 -31.40 2.74 17.37
N SER A 669 -30.91 2.23 16.24
CA SER A 669 -31.30 2.67 14.89
C SER A 669 -31.24 1.48 13.93
N HIS A 670 -31.58 1.71 12.65
CA HIS A 670 -31.45 0.70 11.59
C HIS A 670 -30.05 0.04 11.57
N ASP A 671 -28.99 0.79 11.85
CA ASP A 671 -27.60 0.33 11.85
C ASP A 671 -26.90 0.37 13.22
N THR A 672 -27.52 0.86 14.29
CA THR A 672 -26.87 1.00 15.61
C THR A 672 -27.54 0.13 16.67
N ARG A 673 -26.73 -0.54 17.50
CA ARG A 673 -27.19 -1.30 18.67
C ARG A 673 -26.36 -1.00 19.91
N ILE A 674 -26.92 -1.26 21.09
CA ILE A 674 -26.17 -1.51 22.31
C ILE A 674 -26.05 -3.02 22.49
N PHE A 675 -24.81 -3.51 22.61
CA PHE A 675 -24.50 -4.88 22.97
C PHE A 675 -24.16 -4.92 24.46
N ARG A 676 -25.02 -5.58 25.26
CA ARG A 676 -24.87 -5.71 26.71
C ARG A 676 -24.28 -7.08 27.03
N PHE A 677 -23.13 -7.08 27.68
CA PHE A 677 -22.48 -8.30 28.14
C PHE A 677 -22.56 -8.42 29.65
N LYS A 678 -22.83 -9.62 30.16
CA LYS A 678 -22.87 -9.86 31.61
C LYS A 678 -21.46 -10.11 32.17
N LEU A 679 -21.19 -9.54 33.34
CA LEU A 679 -20.00 -9.86 34.13
C LEU A 679 -20.25 -11.15 34.96
N PRO A 680 -19.20 -11.90 35.36
CA PRO A 680 -19.35 -13.16 36.10
C PRO A 680 -20.10 -13.10 37.45
N SER A 681 -20.33 -11.91 38.01
CA SER A 681 -21.17 -11.71 39.19
C SER A 681 -21.93 -10.38 39.09
N PRO A 682 -23.20 -10.30 39.53
CA PRO A 682 -23.98 -9.05 39.59
C PRO A 682 -23.33 -7.93 40.43
N SER A 683 -22.40 -8.25 41.32
CA SER A 683 -21.66 -7.28 42.15
C SER A 683 -20.33 -6.83 41.57
N MET A 684 -19.87 -7.46 40.47
CA MET A 684 -18.57 -7.19 39.85
C MET A 684 -18.60 -5.90 39.01
N THR A 685 -17.48 -5.18 38.97
CA THR A 685 -17.24 -4.07 38.04
C THR A 685 -16.33 -4.52 36.90
N LEU A 686 -16.28 -3.74 35.82
CA LEU A 686 -15.50 -4.09 34.65
C LEU A 686 -13.98 -3.96 34.92
N GLY A 687 -13.56 -2.97 35.70
CA GLY A 687 -12.16 -2.64 35.92
C GLY A 687 -11.55 -1.74 34.85
N LEU A 688 -12.37 -0.97 34.13
CA LEU A 688 -11.91 -0.07 33.07
C LEU A 688 -11.78 1.37 33.58
N PRO A 689 -10.57 1.94 33.67
CA PRO A 689 -10.40 3.35 34.04
C PRO A 689 -11.05 4.27 33.01
N THR A 690 -11.71 5.34 33.47
CA THR A 690 -12.43 6.27 32.59
C THR A 690 -11.51 6.90 31.57
N GLY A 691 -11.81 6.73 30.28
CA GLY A 691 -10.98 7.20 29.16
C GLY A 691 -10.08 6.13 28.54
N MET A 692 -10.03 4.91 29.10
CA MET A 692 -9.39 3.74 28.48
C MET A 692 -10.39 2.87 27.71
N HIS A 693 -9.87 1.94 26.91
CA HIS A 693 -10.63 1.04 26.05
C HIS A 693 -10.51 -0.41 26.52
N MET A 694 -11.52 -1.23 26.20
CA MET A 694 -11.37 -2.69 26.15
C MET A 694 -11.10 -3.11 24.70
N THR A 695 -10.51 -4.29 24.52
CA THR A 695 -10.25 -4.87 23.21
C THR A 695 -11.03 -6.16 23.04
N LEU A 696 -11.91 -6.20 22.03
CA LEU A 696 -12.66 -7.39 21.63
C LEU A 696 -11.85 -8.24 20.65
N LYS A 697 -11.91 -9.56 20.77
CA LYS A 697 -11.27 -10.53 19.87
C LYS A 697 -12.31 -11.54 19.37
N ALA A 698 -12.25 -11.88 18.08
CA ALA A 698 -13.12 -12.86 17.45
C ALA A 698 -12.45 -13.51 16.23
N LYS A 699 -12.95 -14.66 15.77
CA LYS A 699 -12.48 -15.32 14.54
C LYS A 699 -13.55 -15.20 13.45
N VAL A 700 -13.33 -14.30 12.49
CA VAL A 700 -14.24 -14.02 11.38
C VAL A 700 -13.71 -14.69 10.12
N ASN A 701 -14.48 -15.63 9.55
CA ASN A 701 -14.08 -16.46 8.41
C ASN A 701 -12.72 -17.17 8.65
N GLY A 702 -12.52 -17.70 9.86
CA GLY A 702 -11.30 -18.38 10.28
C GLY A 702 -10.09 -17.48 10.58
N LYS A 703 -10.17 -16.17 10.30
CA LYS A 703 -9.07 -15.22 10.58
C LYS A 703 -9.33 -14.46 11.89
N PRO A 704 -8.31 -14.25 12.74
CA PRO A 704 -8.47 -13.45 13.94
C PRO A 704 -8.74 -11.99 13.57
N VAL A 705 -9.66 -11.36 14.30
CA VAL A 705 -10.04 -9.95 14.17
C VAL A 705 -10.12 -9.37 15.57
N MET A 706 -9.31 -8.35 15.84
CA MET A 706 -9.24 -7.69 17.14
C MET A 706 -9.48 -6.19 17.01
N ARG A 707 -10.32 -5.60 17.87
CA ARG A 707 -10.68 -4.16 17.81
C ARG A 707 -10.95 -3.57 19.19
N ALA A 708 -10.46 -2.36 19.42
CA ALA A 708 -10.73 -1.58 20.62
C ALA A 708 -12.14 -0.96 20.60
N TYR A 709 -12.79 -0.90 21.77
CA TYR A 709 -14.08 -0.26 22.01
C TYR A 709 -14.08 0.39 23.40
N THR A 710 -14.64 1.59 23.51
CA THR A 710 -15.00 2.17 24.82
C THR A 710 -16.47 1.87 25.12
N PRO A 711 -16.79 1.25 26.26
CA PRO A 711 -18.17 1.12 26.74
C PRO A 711 -18.81 2.47 27.10
N MET A 712 -20.14 2.53 27.04
CA MET A 712 -20.90 3.66 27.59
C MET A 712 -20.98 3.59 29.13
N THR A 713 -20.80 2.39 29.70
CA THR A 713 -20.74 2.14 31.15
C THR A 713 -19.32 2.31 31.69
N ASP A 714 -19.22 2.60 32.98
CA ASP A 714 -17.96 2.57 33.76
C ASP A 714 -18.17 1.76 35.05
N ASP A 715 -17.17 1.73 35.94
CA ASP A 715 -17.18 0.96 37.18
C ASP A 715 -18.22 1.41 38.25
N SER A 716 -19.02 2.45 37.97
CA SER A 716 -20.27 2.69 38.73
C SER A 716 -21.37 1.69 38.37
N THR A 717 -21.36 1.15 37.14
CA THR A 717 -22.22 0.05 36.69
C THR A 717 -21.67 -1.28 37.18
N LYS A 718 -22.57 -2.17 37.62
CA LYS A 718 -22.22 -3.50 38.13
C LYS A 718 -22.96 -4.60 37.38
N GLY A 719 -22.33 -5.77 37.30
CA GLY A 719 -22.91 -6.98 36.71
C GLY A 719 -23.00 -7.00 35.18
N HIS A 720 -22.76 -5.88 34.49
CA HIS A 720 -22.78 -5.82 33.02
C HIS A 720 -21.93 -4.67 32.46
N VAL A 721 -21.71 -4.69 31.15
CA VAL A 721 -21.05 -3.65 30.36
C VAL A 721 -21.80 -3.44 29.04
N ASP A 722 -22.01 -2.17 28.65
CA ASP A 722 -22.76 -1.79 27.44
C ASP A 722 -21.85 -1.17 26.37
N LEU A 723 -21.81 -1.78 25.19
CA LEU A 723 -21.09 -1.28 24.02
C LEU A 723 -22.09 -0.71 22.99
N LEU A 724 -22.10 0.61 22.81
CA LEU A 724 -22.83 1.28 21.73
C LEU A 724 -22.03 1.17 20.43
N VAL A 725 -22.55 0.46 19.43
CA VAL A 725 -21.81 0.12 18.20
C VAL A 725 -22.67 0.34 16.96
N LYS A 726 -22.11 1.06 15.98
CA LYS A 726 -22.65 1.19 14.61
C LYS A 726 -22.19 -0.01 13.77
N VAL A 727 -23.15 -0.68 13.14
CA VAL A 727 -22.99 -1.89 12.34
C VAL A 727 -22.85 -1.51 10.87
N TYR A 728 -21.61 -1.41 10.42
CA TYR A 728 -21.30 -1.17 9.01
C TYR A 728 -21.62 -2.43 8.19
N PHE A 729 -22.80 -2.49 7.58
CA PHE A 729 -23.21 -3.65 6.77
C PHE A 729 -22.47 -3.74 5.43
N LYS A 730 -22.24 -4.97 5.00
CA LYS A 730 -21.82 -5.31 3.64
C LYS A 730 -22.77 -4.70 2.61
N GLY A 731 -22.21 -4.11 1.56
CA GLY A 731 -22.94 -3.51 0.44
C GLY A 731 -23.56 -2.13 0.69
N VAL A 732 -23.59 -1.62 1.94
CA VAL A 732 -24.24 -0.33 2.24
C VAL A 732 -23.31 0.87 2.04
N HIS A 733 -22.03 0.77 2.43
CA HIS A 733 -21.09 1.89 2.27
C HIS A 733 -20.18 1.67 1.04
N PRO A 734 -20.20 2.56 0.03
CA PRO A 734 -19.49 2.34 -1.24
C PRO A 734 -17.96 2.30 -1.08
N SER A 735 -17.39 2.99 -0.08
CA SER A 735 -15.95 2.94 0.21
C SER A 735 -15.54 1.73 1.05
N PHE A 736 -16.50 1.00 1.63
CA PHE A 736 -16.27 -0.16 2.49
C PHE A 736 -17.24 -1.30 2.12
N PRO A 737 -17.15 -1.87 0.91
CA PRO A 737 -18.16 -2.76 0.36
C PRO A 737 -18.34 -4.07 1.17
N ASP A 738 -17.33 -4.55 1.88
CA ASP A 738 -17.42 -5.71 2.79
C ASP A 738 -18.03 -5.39 4.18
N GLY A 739 -18.23 -4.12 4.49
CA GLY A 739 -18.65 -3.66 5.82
C GLY A 739 -17.60 -3.83 6.92
N GLY A 740 -18.01 -3.61 8.16
CA GLY A 740 -17.17 -3.72 9.35
C GLY A 740 -17.15 -5.16 9.87
N LYS A 741 -15.97 -5.80 9.87
CA LYS A 741 -15.83 -7.22 10.24
C LYS A 741 -16.27 -7.52 11.67
N MET A 742 -15.77 -6.75 12.65
CA MET A 742 -16.16 -6.93 14.06
C MET A 742 -17.60 -6.50 14.34
N SER A 743 -18.06 -5.38 13.75
CA SER A 743 -19.42 -4.89 13.99
C SER A 743 -20.50 -5.81 13.42
N GLN A 744 -20.26 -6.42 12.25
CA GLN A 744 -21.15 -7.45 11.70
C GLN A 744 -21.04 -8.78 12.46
N HIS A 745 -19.86 -9.12 13.01
CA HIS A 745 -19.74 -10.28 13.89
C HIS A 745 -20.57 -10.11 15.16
N LEU A 746 -20.44 -8.98 15.86
CA LEU A 746 -21.29 -8.62 17.00
C LEU A 746 -22.78 -8.69 16.64
N ASP A 747 -23.19 -8.14 15.49
CA ASP A 747 -24.59 -8.22 15.06
C ASP A 747 -25.05 -9.65 14.72
N SER A 748 -24.15 -10.54 14.30
CA SER A 748 -24.44 -11.96 14.08
C SER A 748 -24.53 -12.80 15.37
N MET A 749 -23.96 -12.34 16.49
CA MET A 749 -24.02 -13.05 17.78
C MET A 749 -25.45 -13.18 18.28
N LYS A 750 -25.76 -14.34 18.88
CA LYS A 750 -26.99 -14.63 19.60
C LYS A 750 -26.83 -14.27 21.08
N ILE A 751 -27.96 -14.07 21.77
CA ILE A 751 -27.95 -13.98 23.24
C ILE A 751 -27.47 -15.34 23.78
N GLY A 752 -26.47 -15.33 24.66
CA GLY A 752 -25.76 -16.51 25.14
C GLY A 752 -24.43 -16.81 24.41
N ASP A 753 -24.11 -16.12 23.31
CA ASP A 753 -22.79 -16.24 22.68
C ASP A 753 -21.74 -15.42 23.46
N SER A 754 -20.52 -15.95 23.60
CA SER A 754 -19.38 -15.28 24.23
C SER A 754 -18.47 -14.58 23.22
N ILE A 755 -17.85 -13.48 23.65
CA ILE A 755 -16.71 -12.85 22.96
C ILE A 755 -15.50 -12.76 23.91
N ASP A 756 -14.29 -12.94 23.38
CA ASP A 756 -13.05 -12.79 24.13
C ASP A 756 -12.69 -11.29 24.25
N VAL A 757 -12.34 -10.84 25.46
CA VAL A 757 -11.93 -9.46 25.74
C VAL A 757 -10.61 -9.39 26.52
N LYS A 758 -9.85 -8.30 26.32
CA LYS A 758 -8.59 -7.99 27.00
C LYS A 758 -8.49 -6.48 27.24
N GLY A 759 -7.88 -6.05 28.35
CA GLY A 759 -7.70 -4.63 28.68
C GLY A 759 -7.56 -4.39 30.20
N PRO A 760 -7.52 -3.15 30.68
CA PRO A 760 -7.64 -1.90 29.93
C PRO A 760 -6.44 -1.61 29.02
N ILE A 761 -6.66 -0.83 27.95
CA ILE A 761 -5.62 -0.24 27.10
C ILE A 761 -5.88 1.27 26.87
N GLY A 762 -4.85 2.04 26.57
CA GLY A 762 -4.92 3.48 26.30
C GLY A 762 -3.88 4.28 27.08
N GLU A 763 -3.88 5.61 26.86
CA GLU A 763 -2.90 6.54 27.48
C GLU A 763 -3.53 7.69 28.27
N PHE A 764 -4.86 7.89 28.16
CA PHE A 764 -5.61 8.88 28.93
C PHE A 764 -6.41 8.20 30.05
N VAL A 765 -6.39 8.78 31.25
CA VAL A 765 -7.23 8.35 32.38
C VAL A 765 -7.80 9.57 33.08
N TYR A 766 -9.12 9.72 33.12
CA TYR A 766 -9.77 10.69 33.98
C TYR A 766 -9.90 10.16 35.41
N LYS A 767 -9.46 10.93 36.41
CA LYS A 767 -9.47 10.57 37.84
C LYS A 767 -10.49 11.36 38.67
N GLY A 768 -11.23 12.28 38.06
CA GLY A 768 -12.19 13.16 38.72
C GLY A 768 -11.60 14.50 39.14
N LYS A 769 -12.46 15.51 39.25
CA LYS A 769 -12.17 16.85 39.80
C LYS A 769 -11.00 17.53 39.10
N GLY A 770 -11.05 17.52 37.76
CA GLY A 770 -10.04 18.06 36.86
C GLY A 770 -8.75 17.23 36.76
N GLN A 771 -8.57 16.20 37.59
CA GLN A 771 -7.36 15.38 37.57
C GLN A 771 -7.42 14.34 36.45
N CYS A 772 -6.41 14.30 35.62
CA CYS A 772 -6.21 13.25 34.63
C CYS A 772 -4.76 12.75 34.61
N LEU A 773 -4.55 11.58 34.00
CA LEU A 773 -3.27 11.17 33.45
C LEU A 773 -3.34 11.35 31.93
N VAL A 774 -2.30 11.94 31.34
CA VAL A 774 -2.07 11.97 29.89
C VAL A 774 -0.70 11.37 29.64
N ASN A 775 -0.64 10.23 28.95
CA ASN A 775 0.60 9.47 28.71
C ASN A 775 1.32 9.17 30.04
N GLY A 776 0.54 8.70 31.03
CA GLY A 776 0.98 8.41 32.41
C GLY A 776 1.24 9.65 33.30
N LYS A 777 1.38 10.85 32.73
CA LYS A 777 1.76 12.07 33.47
C LYS A 777 0.54 12.72 34.13
N PRO A 778 0.58 13.01 35.46
CA PRO A 778 -0.50 13.75 36.12
C PRO A 778 -0.68 15.15 35.54
N ARG A 779 -1.93 15.53 35.30
CA ARG A 779 -2.33 16.86 34.83
C ARG A 779 -3.63 17.30 35.51
N PHE A 780 -3.77 18.61 35.69
CA PHE A 780 -5.03 19.26 36.03
C PHE A 780 -5.64 19.90 34.77
N VAL A 781 -6.96 19.85 34.65
CA VAL A 781 -7.75 20.41 33.55
C VAL A 781 -9.03 21.01 34.14
N SER A 782 -9.28 22.30 33.93
CA SER A 782 -10.51 22.98 34.36
C SER A 782 -11.56 23.07 33.25
N GLU A 783 -11.09 23.09 32.00
CA GLU A 783 -11.89 23.20 30.78
C GLU A 783 -11.54 22.06 29.80
N MET A 784 -12.54 21.27 29.40
CA MET A 784 -12.35 20.15 28.49
C MET A 784 -13.14 20.35 27.20
N SER A 785 -12.44 20.69 26.13
CA SER A 785 -12.99 20.62 24.77
C SER A 785 -13.05 19.17 24.30
N MET A 786 -14.05 18.82 23.50
CA MET A 786 -14.21 17.49 22.92
C MET A 786 -14.66 17.60 21.46
N ILE A 787 -14.03 16.83 20.56
CA ILE A 787 -14.48 16.69 19.16
C ILE A 787 -14.69 15.21 18.83
N ALA A 788 -15.95 14.82 18.61
CA ALA A 788 -16.31 13.45 18.24
C ALA A 788 -16.73 13.36 16.76
N GLY A 789 -16.43 12.24 16.11
CA GLY A 789 -16.88 11.92 14.75
C GLY A 789 -17.55 10.54 14.68
N GLY A 790 -18.85 10.50 14.42
CA GLY A 790 -19.64 9.25 14.36
C GLY A 790 -19.49 8.38 15.61
N THR A 791 -18.97 7.16 15.47
CA THR A 791 -18.73 6.23 16.58
C THR A 791 -17.69 6.69 17.60
N GLY A 792 -16.89 7.71 17.29
CA GLY A 792 -15.94 8.32 18.24
C GLY A 792 -16.60 9.03 19.45
N ILE A 793 -17.93 9.03 19.55
CA ILE A 793 -18.64 9.60 20.70
C ILE A 793 -18.40 8.81 22.00
N THR A 794 -18.18 7.49 21.98
CA THR A 794 -18.20 6.68 23.22
C THR A 794 -17.08 7.00 24.22
N PRO A 795 -15.80 7.24 23.84
CA PRO A 795 -14.79 7.69 24.80
C PRO A 795 -15.04 9.11 25.33
N CYS A 796 -15.49 10.04 24.47
CA CYS A 796 -15.87 11.39 24.90
C CYS A 796 -17.04 11.36 25.90
N TYR A 797 -18.06 10.53 25.63
CA TYR A 797 -19.20 10.30 26.52
C TYR A 797 -18.76 9.71 27.87
N GLN A 798 -17.88 8.72 27.89
CA GLN A 798 -17.46 8.08 29.15
C GLN A 798 -16.77 9.09 30.09
N VAL A 799 -15.92 9.97 29.55
CA VAL A 799 -15.27 11.06 30.32
C VAL A 799 -16.28 12.12 30.74
N LEU A 800 -17.15 12.57 29.83
CA LEU A 800 -18.24 13.52 30.10
C LEU A 800 -19.17 13.04 31.22
N ALA A 801 -19.59 11.78 31.16
CA ALA A 801 -20.49 11.16 32.14
C ALA A 801 -19.83 11.05 33.52
N ALA A 802 -18.53 10.75 33.60
CA ALA A 802 -17.80 10.74 34.87
C ALA A 802 -17.67 12.14 35.48
N ILE A 803 -17.35 13.17 34.67
CA ILE A 803 -17.31 14.58 35.12
C ILE A 803 -18.68 15.02 35.65
N LEU A 804 -19.75 14.78 34.89
CA LEU A 804 -21.07 15.30 35.25
C LEU A 804 -21.71 14.56 36.43
N ARG A 805 -21.40 13.27 36.65
CA ARG A 805 -21.95 12.46 37.75
C ARG A 805 -21.46 12.91 39.13
N ASP A 806 -20.24 13.42 39.25
CA ASP A 806 -19.75 13.99 40.52
C ASP A 806 -20.18 15.48 40.62
N PRO A 807 -21.04 15.87 41.59
CA PRO A 807 -21.42 17.27 41.78
C PRO A 807 -20.25 18.12 42.30
N GLU A 808 -19.23 17.50 42.90
CA GLU A 808 -18.03 18.15 43.41
C GLU A 808 -16.93 18.33 42.37
N ASP A 809 -17.09 17.72 41.19
CA ASP A 809 -16.28 18.02 40.02
C ASP A 809 -16.71 19.35 39.40
N LYS A 810 -15.79 20.30 39.32
CA LYS A 810 -16.04 21.64 38.76
C LYS A 810 -15.46 21.81 37.35
N THR A 811 -14.98 20.72 36.74
CA THR A 811 -14.53 20.70 35.34
C THR A 811 -15.71 21.01 34.42
N THR A 812 -15.49 21.87 33.43
CA THR A 812 -16.50 22.25 32.44
C THR A 812 -16.16 21.65 31.07
N VAL A 813 -17.17 21.31 30.27
CA VAL A 813 -17.01 20.52 29.05
C VAL A 813 -17.72 21.18 27.86
N ARG A 814 -17.10 21.14 26.68
CA ARG A 814 -17.67 21.60 25.40
C ARG A 814 -17.49 20.55 24.33
N LEU A 815 -18.58 19.98 23.83
CA LEU A 815 -18.57 18.93 22.79
C LEU A 815 -19.04 19.47 21.44
N LEU A 816 -18.19 19.37 20.42
CA LEU A 816 -18.58 19.47 19.00
C LEU A 816 -18.63 18.07 18.39
N PHE A 817 -19.84 17.58 18.10
CA PHE A 817 -20.06 16.23 17.56
C PHE A 817 -20.44 16.27 16.08
N ALA A 818 -19.56 15.73 15.23
CA ALA A 818 -19.72 15.67 13.78
C ALA A 818 -20.33 14.34 13.31
N ASN A 819 -21.38 14.44 12.49
CA ASN A 819 -22.14 13.31 11.93
C ASN A 819 -22.40 13.53 10.42
N ARG A 820 -23.05 12.59 9.73
CA ARG A 820 -23.38 12.77 8.29
C ARG A 820 -24.73 13.44 8.11
N THR A 821 -25.76 12.94 8.77
CA THR A 821 -27.11 13.51 8.83
C THR A 821 -27.57 13.72 10.28
N PRO A 822 -28.69 14.43 10.54
CA PRO A 822 -29.28 14.53 11.87
C PRO A 822 -29.68 13.18 12.50
N ASP A 823 -29.95 12.18 11.67
CA ASP A 823 -30.37 10.83 12.09
C ASP A 823 -29.17 9.88 12.33
N ASP A 824 -27.96 10.27 11.93
CA ASP A 824 -26.72 9.55 12.25
C ASP A 824 -26.23 9.77 13.69
N ILE A 825 -26.82 10.72 14.43
CA ILE A 825 -26.29 11.23 15.70
C ILE A 825 -26.48 10.20 16.83
N LEU A 826 -25.42 9.46 17.12
CA LEU A 826 -25.42 8.42 18.14
C LEU A 826 -25.63 9.00 19.55
N ALA A 827 -26.49 8.36 20.35
CA ALA A 827 -26.82 8.77 21.72
C ALA A 827 -27.32 10.23 21.87
N ARG A 828 -27.90 10.81 20.81
CA ARG A 828 -28.36 12.21 20.75
C ARG A 828 -29.17 12.64 21.98
N ASP A 829 -30.24 11.92 22.30
CA ASP A 829 -31.18 12.26 23.36
C ASP A 829 -30.50 12.31 24.74
N VAL A 830 -29.54 11.41 24.98
CA VAL A 830 -28.76 11.35 26.23
C VAL A 830 -27.81 12.54 26.34
N LEU A 831 -27.20 12.97 25.23
CA LEU A 831 -26.34 14.16 25.19
C LEU A 831 -27.14 15.44 25.36
N GLU A 832 -28.29 15.57 24.69
CA GLU A 832 -29.20 16.71 24.85
C GLU A 832 -29.78 16.79 26.27
N GLU A 833 -30.12 15.65 26.89
CA GLU A 833 -30.57 15.59 28.29
C GLU A 833 -29.45 15.98 29.28
N LEU A 834 -28.21 15.52 29.07
CA LEU A 834 -27.06 15.90 29.90
C LEU A 834 -26.76 17.41 29.80
N ALA A 835 -26.87 18.00 28.60
CA ALA A 835 -26.70 19.44 28.41
C ALA A 835 -27.82 20.24 29.11
N ALA A 836 -29.07 19.77 29.02
CA ALA A 836 -30.20 20.40 29.71
C ALA A 836 -30.12 20.29 31.24
N LYS A 837 -29.55 19.22 31.78
CA LYS A 837 -29.34 19.02 33.24
C LYS A 837 -28.15 19.78 33.81
N HIS A 838 -27.17 20.15 32.99
CA HIS A 838 -25.92 20.75 33.44
C HIS A 838 -25.48 21.95 32.58
N PRO A 839 -26.35 22.95 32.32
CA PRO A 839 -26.04 24.04 31.38
C PRO A 839 -24.82 24.87 31.77
N ASP A 840 -24.53 25.01 33.08
CA ASP A 840 -23.35 25.74 33.58
C ASP A 840 -22.03 24.95 33.47
N ARG A 841 -22.09 23.63 33.23
CA ARG A 841 -20.91 22.74 33.12
C ARG A 841 -20.75 22.08 31.76
N PHE A 842 -21.79 21.96 30.94
CA PHE A 842 -21.72 21.24 29.67
C PHE A 842 -22.47 21.96 28.54
N MET A 843 -21.74 22.30 27.49
CA MET A 843 -22.30 22.82 26.23
C MET A 843 -22.14 21.80 25.11
N LEU A 844 -23.24 21.53 24.41
CA LEU A 844 -23.30 20.62 23.27
C LEU A 844 -23.44 21.40 21.96
N SER A 845 -22.76 20.94 20.92
CA SER A 845 -22.85 21.46 19.55
C SER A 845 -22.75 20.30 18.56
N PHE A 846 -23.49 20.40 17.46
CA PHE A 846 -23.45 19.41 16.38
C PHE A 846 -23.00 20.04 15.06
N THR A 847 -22.38 19.24 14.19
CA THR A 847 -22.31 19.53 12.75
C THR A 847 -22.71 18.29 11.94
N VAL A 848 -23.34 18.50 10.79
CA VAL A 848 -23.70 17.42 9.85
C VAL A 848 -23.20 17.73 8.44
N ASP A 849 -22.67 16.72 7.74
CA ASP A 849 -22.32 16.81 6.31
C ASP A 849 -23.52 17.31 5.47
N LYS A 850 -24.72 16.79 5.76
CA LYS A 850 -25.96 17.10 5.03
C LYS A 850 -27.16 17.19 5.97
N VAL A 851 -28.07 18.11 5.66
CA VAL A 851 -29.44 18.12 6.19
C VAL A 851 -30.34 17.61 5.07
N PRO A 852 -31.15 16.55 5.27
CA PRO A 852 -32.10 16.10 4.25
C PRO A 852 -33.10 17.20 3.86
N SER A 853 -33.26 17.43 2.56
CA SER A 853 -34.38 18.20 1.99
C SER A 853 -35.68 17.38 2.08
N GLN A 854 -36.84 18.04 2.04
CA GLN A 854 -38.14 17.37 2.24
C GLN A 854 -38.56 16.41 1.11
N ASP A 855 -37.86 16.42 -0.03
CA ASP A 855 -38.07 15.49 -1.14
C ASP A 855 -36.84 14.59 -1.33
N GLU A 856 -36.94 13.35 -0.87
CA GLU A 856 -36.60 12.10 -1.59
C GLU A 856 -36.72 10.87 -0.66
N ASN A 857 -37.77 10.06 -0.85
CA ASN A 857 -37.90 8.67 -0.37
C ASN A 857 -37.74 8.40 1.15
N VAL A 858 -38.44 9.14 2.01
CA VAL A 858 -38.66 8.73 3.42
C VAL A 858 -39.77 7.68 3.49
N SER A 859 -39.56 6.62 4.28
CA SER A 859 -40.55 5.54 4.47
C SER A 859 -41.71 5.98 5.38
N PRO A 860 -42.96 5.50 5.18
CA PRO A 860 -44.14 5.94 5.96
C PRO A 860 -44.14 5.65 7.48
N SER A 861 -43.06 5.11 8.05
CA SER A 861 -42.93 4.82 9.48
C SER A 861 -42.45 6.01 10.33
N ASP A 862 -41.80 7.01 9.72
CA ASP A 862 -40.85 7.86 10.44
C ASP A 862 -41.35 9.30 10.72
N GLU A 863 -42.68 9.54 10.63
CA GLU A 863 -43.32 10.86 10.79
C GLU A 863 -43.00 11.60 12.11
N LYS A 864 -42.49 10.92 13.14
CA LYS A 864 -42.26 11.52 14.47
C LYS A 864 -41.05 12.46 14.54
N ASN A 865 -40.02 12.28 13.71
CA ASN A 865 -38.78 13.07 13.80
C ASN A 865 -38.68 14.20 12.75
N SER A 866 -39.52 14.20 11.70
CA SER A 866 -39.48 15.15 10.57
C SER A 866 -39.97 16.58 10.90
N LYS A 867 -39.80 17.05 12.15
CA LYS A 867 -40.31 18.33 12.66
C LYS A 867 -39.30 19.24 13.36
N SER A 868 -37.99 18.98 13.25
CA SER A 868 -36.96 19.96 13.63
C SER A 868 -36.27 20.56 12.42
N ALA A 869 -36.46 21.86 12.17
CA ALA A 869 -35.51 22.63 11.38
C ALA A 869 -34.13 22.55 12.05
N TRP A 870 -33.11 22.13 11.31
CA TRP A 870 -31.77 21.88 11.84
C TRP A 870 -31.15 23.17 12.43
N LYS A 871 -30.67 23.10 13.67
CA LYS A 871 -30.10 24.23 14.42
C LYS A 871 -28.58 24.14 14.66
N GLY A 872 -27.95 23.04 14.24
CA GLY A 872 -26.51 22.87 14.35
C GLY A 872 -25.75 23.49 13.17
N HIS A 873 -24.43 23.31 13.18
CA HIS A 873 -23.59 23.65 12.03
C HIS A 873 -23.84 22.68 10.86
N VAL A 874 -23.41 23.05 9.66
CA VAL A 874 -23.49 22.21 8.44
C VAL A 874 -22.13 22.21 7.74
N GLY A 875 -21.71 21.04 7.25
CA GLY A 875 -20.40 20.77 6.66
C GLY A 875 -19.38 20.19 7.65
N PHE A 876 -18.17 19.95 7.14
CA PHE A 876 -17.04 19.47 7.95
C PHE A 876 -16.59 20.49 8.99
N VAL A 877 -15.93 20.02 10.05
CA VAL A 877 -15.38 20.87 11.13
C VAL A 877 -14.45 21.94 10.54
N THR A 878 -14.66 23.20 10.93
CA THR A 878 -13.84 24.35 10.51
C THR A 878 -13.33 25.16 11.72
N PRO A 879 -12.28 25.98 11.54
CA PRO A 879 -11.82 26.93 12.57
C PRO A 879 -12.91 27.86 13.12
N ALA A 880 -13.92 28.19 12.30
CA ALA A 880 -15.06 29.00 12.73
C ALA A 880 -15.99 28.21 13.66
N MET A 881 -16.29 26.95 13.33
CA MET A 881 -17.11 26.06 14.16
C MET A 881 -16.41 25.74 15.49
N THR A 882 -15.11 25.41 15.48
CA THR A 882 -14.37 25.13 16.71
C THR A 882 -14.29 26.37 17.62
N LYS A 883 -14.05 27.56 17.04
CA LYS A 883 -14.05 28.81 17.80
C LYS A 883 -15.41 29.18 18.40
N ALA A 884 -16.52 28.77 17.76
CA ALA A 884 -17.87 28.97 18.28
C ALA A 884 -18.27 27.92 19.34
N SER A 885 -17.84 26.67 19.19
CA SER A 885 -18.34 25.53 19.97
C SER A 885 -17.39 24.99 21.05
N LEU A 886 -16.12 25.38 21.09
CA LEU A 886 -15.12 24.86 22.04
C LEU A 886 -14.57 25.96 22.97
N PHE A 887 -13.65 25.61 23.88
CA PHE A 887 -12.94 26.57 24.73
C PHE A 887 -11.75 27.19 23.98
N PRO A 888 -11.34 28.45 24.30
CA PRO A 888 -10.05 28.98 23.85
C PRO A 888 -8.89 28.17 24.42
N ALA A 889 -7.71 28.25 23.84
CA ALA A 889 -6.54 27.58 24.39
C ALA A 889 -6.04 28.25 25.68
N SER A 890 -5.86 27.46 26.73
CA SER A 890 -5.17 27.86 27.98
C SER A 890 -4.25 26.73 28.46
N GLU A 891 -3.54 26.92 29.57
CA GLU A 891 -2.69 25.88 30.14
C GLU A 891 -3.50 24.77 30.84
N ASP A 892 -4.65 25.12 31.42
CA ASP A 892 -5.61 24.19 32.05
C ASP A 892 -6.70 23.69 31.10
N THR A 893 -6.66 24.07 29.81
CA THR A 893 -7.61 23.60 28.79
C THR A 893 -7.03 22.45 27.97
N VAL A 894 -7.76 21.34 27.87
CA VAL A 894 -7.40 20.18 27.01
C VAL A 894 -8.52 19.93 25.99
N CYS A 895 -8.16 19.57 24.76
CA CYS A 895 -9.09 19.02 23.80
C CYS A 895 -8.89 17.51 23.66
N LEU A 896 -9.93 16.73 23.95
CA LEU A 896 -10.01 15.31 23.58
C LEU A 896 -10.65 15.18 22.20
N MET A 897 -10.27 14.19 21.40
CA MET A 897 -10.90 13.92 20.12
C MET A 897 -10.93 12.44 19.77
N CYS A 898 -11.94 12.02 19.00
CA CYS A 898 -12.01 10.67 18.44
C CYS A 898 -12.88 10.67 17.18
N GLY A 899 -12.41 10.03 16.11
CA GLY A 899 -13.08 9.97 14.82
C GLY A 899 -12.16 9.42 13.73
N PRO A 900 -12.60 9.42 12.46
CA PRO A 900 -11.76 8.96 11.35
C PRO A 900 -10.47 9.80 11.23
N PRO A 901 -9.28 9.20 11.01
CA PRO A 901 -8.00 9.93 10.99
C PRO A 901 -7.99 11.15 10.05
N VAL A 902 -8.62 11.04 8.88
CA VAL A 902 -8.77 12.16 7.92
C VAL A 902 -9.51 13.35 8.52
N MET A 903 -10.54 13.13 9.35
CA MET A 903 -11.24 14.21 10.06
C MET A 903 -10.32 14.84 11.12
N LEU A 904 -9.62 14.02 11.90
CA LEU A 904 -8.75 14.52 12.98
C LEU A 904 -7.56 15.32 12.42
N GLU A 905 -6.81 14.73 11.48
CA GLU A 905 -5.61 15.33 10.88
C GLU A 905 -5.89 16.53 9.99
N LYS A 906 -6.96 16.49 9.16
CA LYS A 906 -7.16 17.49 8.11
C LYS A 906 -8.14 18.60 8.49
N ALA A 907 -8.92 18.42 9.56
CA ALA A 907 -9.88 19.40 10.05
C ALA A 907 -9.68 19.75 11.54
N CYS A 908 -9.73 18.76 12.43
CA CYS A 908 -9.76 19.03 13.88
C CYS A 908 -8.45 19.63 14.42
N VAL A 909 -7.30 18.98 14.17
CA VAL A 909 -6.00 19.45 14.67
C VAL A 909 -5.62 20.82 14.09
N PRO A 910 -5.72 21.09 12.77
CA PRO A 910 -5.46 22.43 12.23
C PRO A 910 -6.40 23.50 12.80
N ALA A 911 -7.67 23.17 13.03
CA ALA A 911 -8.62 24.11 13.64
C ALA A 911 -8.27 24.43 15.10
N LEU A 912 -7.89 23.43 15.91
CA LEU A 912 -7.43 23.62 17.30
C LEU A 912 -6.11 24.38 17.38
N GLN A 913 -5.12 24.06 16.54
CA GLN A 913 -3.86 24.79 16.44
C GLN A 913 -4.10 26.27 16.03
N SER A 914 -5.06 26.54 15.13
CA SER A 914 -5.46 27.92 14.78
C SER A 914 -6.15 28.69 15.93
N MET A 915 -6.64 27.98 16.95
CA MET A 915 -7.13 28.55 18.22
C MET A 915 -6.06 28.66 19.30
N GLY A 916 -4.80 28.30 18.99
CA GLY A 916 -3.66 28.38 19.91
C GLY A 916 -3.43 27.14 20.77
N TYR A 917 -4.11 26.02 20.52
CA TYR A 917 -3.82 24.78 21.25
C TYR A 917 -2.41 24.28 20.91
N LYS A 918 -1.59 24.11 21.95
CA LYS A 918 -0.32 23.38 21.88
C LYS A 918 -0.63 21.89 21.65
N ASP A 919 0.23 21.14 20.96
CA ASP A 919 0.02 19.70 20.75
C ASP A 919 -0.06 18.93 22.08
N SER A 920 0.67 19.40 23.11
CA SER A 920 0.57 18.92 24.50
C SER A 920 -0.83 19.06 25.14
N ASN A 921 -1.76 19.77 24.51
CA ASN A 921 -3.12 20.02 24.98
C ASN A 921 -4.18 19.34 24.09
N ILE A 922 -3.76 18.57 23.09
CA ILE A 922 -4.64 17.82 22.19
C ILE A 922 -4.38 16.32 22.40
N PHE A 923 -5.42 15.53 22.67
CA PHE A 923 -5.33 14.09 22.84
C PHE A 923 -6.31 13.38 21.91
N SER A 924 -5.83 12.43 21.10
CA SER A 924 -6.70 11.49 20.39
C SER A 924 -6.86 10.22 21.20
N PHE A 925 -8.10 9.77 21.35
CA PHE A 925 -8.40 8.35 21.55
C PHE A 925 -8.18 7.56 20.25
#